data_AF-A0A1Y4DEH6-F1
#
_entry.id   AF-A0A1Y4DEH6-F1
#
_cell.length_a   1.000
_cell.length_b   1.000
_cell.length_c   1.000
_cell.angle_alpha   90.00
_cell.angle_beta   90.00
_cell.angle_gamma   90.00
#
_symmetry.space_group_name_H-M   'P 1'
#
loop_
_entity.id
_entity.type
_entity.pdbx_description
1 polymer ?
#
loop_
_entity_poly.entity_id
_entity_poly.type
_entity_poly.pdbx_seq_one_letter_code
_entity_poly.pdbx_strand_id
1 'polypeptide(L)'
;MQKYKELLRVLGFQPKENAVDVYAKTYPNHRYVIEVDFQKEQINYGPLIKSESKTTQNFSQAENWVVLECVDRLLTKGYAPDRLILEKTWPAGHGTSGRLDVCVLREKDDSEYLLIECKTYGKEFDKAVAKMNKDGDQLFTYFKFSNKADVIMLYTSELQGKKVVYKNEIVKIEDDYRAGDVKDFYEKWNKLTKDNGIFESWVSPYCFANKALIKSQLKPINQEDSSFIFNRFLEILRHNVVSDKGNAFNKIFTLFLCKVYDETSKEDDEELEFQWKEGVDDHVSFQLRLTDLYKNGMKVFLSRTVSDFDESEFDNKYKHLSQETKAELLKEINTLRLEKNNEFAIKEVYDHDSFVENAKIVKEVVELLQGYKIRYNKRQQYLSDFFELLLTTGLKQEAGQFFTPVPVAQFIIKSLPLEDMIDKTLSSKTGDLLPYMIDYAAGSGHFITEYMHEVQDIINKKIPNKYIERTKKQLNYWQNANYEWATDYVYGIEKDYRLVKVGKVGCYLHGDGLANVILSDGLGNFANTKDYKGKLHKEQNDKQQDNQQFDILLSNPPYSVAAFRQTTRDYYTEKDFDLYQYLTDNSSEIECLFVERMKQLLKDGGLAGIILPSSILTNTGIYTKTRELLLKYFEFVAITELGSNTFMATGTNTVVLFLRRRNNYEYVNLQKSVDKFFNTHTDGSINGIEHPVSQYVSRVWEGLTFDDYLTLLDKNPNEKVQKHDLYREYTQKLTTKKEQEFWSKVLALEKEKLFYFVLAYPQKLVIVRTGEKEAEKQFLGYEFSHARGREGIHAIQRGKTIEECTRLFDLHSFDNPQKASTYIYKAFQKDLNVPIDDTLKENVSRLDLLDMMTFDRADFEKIINTKIKKKHIPSKYTQIKVGNLLLPLSKKYTIVAKKDIQEVGKYPVITQDEDFISGYCDLAHPVDELPIIIFGDHTCRVKYMEHPFMRGGDGTKLLKINERISLPKYVYYVLQHLIIPQGYQRHYTILKDSKIPLPPLEIQQKIVDEIEKIEQYAHAMLQDMTRLQQEINAKVSDIVAPLLPLDSVCKDIFAGGDLPEGNWSKICTDEYTVPIYSNGIAEKSLYGYTNIKKVEEDALSISARGTIGFTAIRKAPFYPIVRLIIAIPNKTIISLKYLWLVSKSLTMPQAGKTIPQLTVPMVKKIKLPVPSLQEQQKVVAEIEKLEQQIEKAQSAITQSEQQKQAILDKYLK
;
A
#
# COMPACT_ATOMS: atom_id res chain seq x y z
N MET A 1 -2.83 54.68 18.12
CA MET A 1 -3.53 55.93 17.73
C MET A 1 -3.55 56.19 16.23
N GLN A 2 -2.42 56.29 15.52
CA GLN A 2 -2.42 56.60 14.07
C GLN A 2 -3.21 55.59 13.21
N LYS A 3 -3.07 54.28 13.49
CA LYS A 3 -3.85 53.20 12.84
C LYS A 3 -5.38 53.40 12.98
N TYR A 4 -5.85 53.91 14.12
CA TYR A 4 -7.27 54.13 14.37
C TYR A 4 -7.80 55.39 13.68
N LYS A 5 -6.99 56.46 13.61
CA LYS A 5 -7.32 57.64 12.79
C LYS A 5 -7.43 57.27 11.31
N GLU A 6 -6.58 56.36 10.84
CA GLU A 6 -6.65 55.83 9.48
C GLU A 6 -7.89 54.96 9.26
N LEU A 7 -8.22 54.07 10.22
CA LEU A 7 -9.46 53.28 10.20
C LEU A 7 -10.69 54.19 10.06
N LEU A 8 -10.81 55.23 10.88
CA LEU A 8 -11.93 56.18 10.82
C LEU A 8 -12.06 56.86 9.46
N ARG A 9 -10.93 57.27 8.85
CA ARG A 9 -10.95 57.85 7.49
C ARG A 9 -11.44 56.85 6.45
N VAL A 10 -11.01 55.58 6.55
CA VAL A 10 -11.46 54.51 5.64
C VAL A 10 -12.95 54.20 5.84
N LEU A 11 -13.45 54.26 7.07
CA LEU A 11 -14.88 54.14 7.38
C LEU A 11 -15.70 55.37 6.95
N GLY A 12 -15.06 56.47 6.54
CA GLY A 12 -15.73 57.68 6.06
C GLY A 12 -16.07 58.70 7.15
N PHE A 13 -15.48 58.59 8.35
CA PHE A 13 -15.55 59.64 9.36
C PHE A 13 -14.73 60.85 8.93
N GLN A 14 -15.29 62.04 9.09
CA GLN A 14 -14.65 63.31 8.77
C GLN A 14 -14.26 64.07 10.04
N PRO A 15 -13.16 64.85 10.03
CA PRO A 15 -12.85 65.76 11.13
C PRO A 15 -14.02 66.73 11.38
N LYS A 16 -14.45 66.87 12.63
CA LYS A 16 -15.55 67.76 12.99
C LYS A 16 -15.08 69.22 12.97
N GLU A 17 -15.80 70.08 12.25
CA GLU A 17 -15.47 71.51 12.18
C GLU A 17 -15.42 72.14 13.59
N ASN A 18 -14.40 72.96 13.84
CA ASN A 18 -14.15 73.62 15.12
C ASN A 18 -13.87 72.68 16.32
N ALA A 19 -13.50 71.42 16.09
CA ALA A 19 -13.05 70.50 17.13
C ALA A 19 -11.70 69.86 16.77
N VAL A 20 -10.75 69.85 17.70
CA VAL A 20 -9.42 69.25 17.51
C VAL A 20 -9.49 67.76 17.80
N ASP A 21 -9.05 66.93 16.84
CA ASP A 21 -8.95 65.48 17.02
C ASP A 21 -10.28 64.77 17.34
N VAL A 22 -11.40 65.36 16.89
CA VAL A 22 -12.74 64.74 16.90
C VAL A 22 -13.16 64.41 15.47
N TYR A 23 -13.61 63.18 15.26
CA TYR A 23 -14.07 62.66 13.97
C TYR A 23 -15.55 62.29 14.07
N ALA A 24 -16.35 62.63 13.06
CA ALA A 24 -17.77 62.33 13.02
C ALA A 24 -18.17 61.69 11.69
N LYS A 25 -19.09 60.72 11.73
CA LYS A 25 -19.72 60.15 10.54
C LYS A 25 -21.23 60.34 10.63
N THR A 26 -21.80 60.91 9.57
CA THR A 26 -23.25 61.09 9.45
C THR A 26 -23.82 59.93 8.62
N TYR A 27 -24.90 59.32 9.10
CA TYR A 27 -25.65 58.26 8.44
C TYR A 27 -26.97 58.86 7.91
N PRO A 28 -27.05 59.21 6.61
CA PRO A 28 -28.16 60.00 6.07
C PRO A 28 -29.51 59.30 6.18
N ASN A 29 -29.52 57.96 6.03
CA ASN A 29 -30.73 57.13 6.08
C ASN A 29 -31.55 57.34 7.36
N HIS A 30 -30.87 57.65 8.47
CA HIS A 30 -31.47 57.80 9.80
C HIS A 30 -31.24 59.19 10.42
N ARG A 31 -30.64 60.13 9.68
CA ARG A 31 -30.16 61.43 10.19
C ARG A 31 -29.38 61.29 11.50
N TYR A 32 -28.52 60.29 11.57
CA TYR A 32 -27.80 59.88 12.78
C TYR A 32 -26.31 60.20 12.69
N VAL A 33 -25.65 60.46 13.82
CA VAL A 33 -24.22 60.79 13.86
C VAL A 33 -23.53 59.99 14.96
N ILE A 34 -22.39 59.38 14.62
CA ILE A 34 -21.44 58.82 15.59
C ILE A 34 -20.21 59.72 15.62
N GLU A 35 -19.70 60.02 16.82
CA GLU A 35 -18.51 60.85 17.03
C GLU A 35 -17.43 60.07 17.79
N VAL A 36 -16.17 60.27 17.42
CA VAL A 36 -15.00 59.69 18.07
C VAL A 36 -14.06 60.82 18.47
N ASP A 37 -13.85 60.97 19.78
CA ASP A 37 -13.04 62.03 20.38
C ASP A 37 -11.72 61.43 20.89
N PHE A 38 -10.61 61.75 20.20
CA PHE A 38 -9.29 61.25 20.59
C PHE A 38 -8.69 61.98 21.79
N GLN A 39 -9.22 63.14 22.18
CA GLN A 39 -8.77 63.85 23.39
C GLN A 39 -9.39 63.23 24.64
N LYS A 40 -10.66 62.82 24.55
CA LYS A 40 -11.38 62.13 25.63
C LYS A 40 -11.24 60.62 25.59
N GLU A 41 -10.56 60.09 24.56
CA GLU A 41 -10.46 58.66 24.26
C GLU A 41 -11.83 57.97 24.28
N GLN A 42 -12.83 58.63 23.68
CA GLN A 42 -14.24 58.26 23.79
C GLN A 42 -14.88 58.03 22.41
N ILE A 43 -15.70 56.99 22.32
CA ILE A 43 -16.60 56.71 21.19
C ILE A 43 -18.02 57.06 21.62
N ASN A 44 -18.59 58.10 21.02
CA ASN A 44 -19.96 58.54 21.26
C ASN A 44 -20.88 57.97 20.17
N TYR A 45 -21.62 56.92 20.54
CA TYR A 45 -22.58 56.27 19.64
C TYR A 45 -23.88 57.05 19.44
N GLY A 46 -24.07 58.22 20.05
CA GLY A 46 -25.28 59.05 19.94
C GLY A 46 -26.41 58.60 20.88
N PRO A 47 -27.57 59.31 20.87
CA PRO A 47 -28.63 59.11 21.86
C PRO A 47 -29.64 58.00 21.54
N LEU A 48 -29.68 57.49 20.30
CA LEU A 48 -30.69 56.49 19.89
C LEU A 48 -30.21 55.06 20.13
N ILE A 49 -28.93 54.78 19.93
CA ILE A 49 -28.34 53.48 20.28
C ILE A 49 -28.36 53.32 21.79
N LYS A 50 -29.08 52.31 22.29
CA LYS A 50 -29.15 52.02 23.72
C LYS A 50 -27.84 51.36 24.16
N SER A 51 -27.30 51.77 25.29
CA SER A 51 -26.06 51.20 25.84
C SER A 51 -26.29 50.91 27.32
N GLU A 52 -26.32 49.64 27.72
CA GLU A 52 -26.57 49.24 29.12
C GLU A 52 -25.35 49.49 30.01
N SER A 53 -24.20 49.72 29.40
CA SER A 53 -22.95 50.14 30.03
C SER A 53 -22.13 50.95 29.03
N LYS A 54 -20.95 51.45 29.43
CA LYS A 54 -20.08 52.32 28.62
C LYS A 54 -18.69 51.73 28.37
N THR A 55 -18.49 50.42 28.54
CA THR A 55 -17.15 49.83 28.39
C THR A 55 -16.69 49.71 26.93
N THR A 56 -17.62 49.64 25.97
CA THR A 56 -17.34 49.75 24.52
C THR A 56 -17.14 51.18 24.00
N GLN A 57 -17.32 52.19 24.86
CA GLN A 57 -17.30 53.61 24.48
C GLN A 57 -15.96 54.32 24.73
N ASN A 58 -14.88 53.57 24.96
CA ASN A 58 -13.55 54.11 25.26
C ASN A 58 -12.45 53.36 24.48
N PHE A 59 -11.20 53.82 24.56
CA PHE A 59 -10.10 53.23 23.78
C PHE A 59 -9.28 52.16 24.54
N SER A 60 -9.69 51.77 25.75
CA SER A 60 -8.90 50.87 26.62
C SER A 60 -8.73 49.46 26.07
N GLN A 61 -9.65 49.01 25.21
CA GLN A 61 -9.64 47.69 24.60
C GLN A 61 -9.64 47.80 23.08
N ALA A 62 -8.79 47.01 22.42
CA ALA A 62 -8.74 46.96 20.96
C ALA A 62 -10.06 46.45 20.35
N GLU A 63 -10.80 45.62 21.08
CA GLU A 63 -12.11 45.08 20.69
C GLU A 63 -13.16 46.18 20.48
N ASN A 64 -13.08 47.29 21.23
CA ASN A 64 -14.01 48.43 21.07
C ASN A 64 -13.96 49.05 19.67
N TRP A 65 -12.82 48.96 18.99
CA TRP A 65 -12.68 49.43 17.61
C TRP A 65 -13.33 48.47 16.60
N VAL A 66 -13.38 47.17 16.92
CA VAL A 66 -14.13 46.17 16.15
C VAL A 66 -15.63 46.38 16.35
N VAL A 67 -16.06 46.67 17.59
CA VAL A 67 -17.47 47.01 17.89
C VAL A 67 -17.90 48.26 17.13
N LEU A 68 -17.08 49.32 17.13
CA LEU A 68 -17.36 50.54 16.36
C LEU A 68 -17.53 50.24 14.87
N GLU A 69 -16.63 49.43 14.31
CA GLU A 69 -16.68 49.08 12.89
C GLU A 69 -17.89 48.17 12.56
N CYS A 70 -18.26 47.25 13.45
CA CYS A 70 -19.47 46.44 13.32
C CYS A 70 -20.74 47.32 13.34
N VAL A 71 -20.82 48.27 14.27
CA VAL A 71 -21.94 49.23 14.36
C VAL A 71 -21.99 50.11 13.11
N ASP A 72 -20.84 50.61 12.64
CA ASP A 72 -20.74 51.38 11.41
C ASP A 72 -21.32 50.61 10.21
N ARG A 73 -20.99 49.33 10.12
CA ARG A 73 -21.45 48.43 9.06
C ARG A 73 -22.95 48.20 9.12
N LEU A 74 -23.53 47.98 10.31
CA LEU A 74 -24.98 47.87 10.51
C LEU A 74 -25.72 49.15 10.10
N LEU A 75 -25.27 50.31 10.58
CA LEU A 75 -25.92 51.59 10.25
C LEU A 75 -25.79 51.94 8.76
N THR A 76 -24.61 51.71 8.17
CA THR A 76 -24.39 51.91 6.73
C THR A 76 -25.29 51.00 5.89
N LYS A 77 -25.53 49.78 6.37
CA LYS A 77 -26.40 48.81 5.71
C LYS A 77 -27.88 49.20 5.75
N GLY A 78 -28.29 49.97 6.76
CA GLY A 78 -29.65 50.49 6.90
C GLY A 78 -30.37 50.07 8.18
N TYR A 79 -29.72 49.35 9.10
CA TYR A 79 -30.30 49.06 10.42
C TYR A 79 -30.54 50.37 11.19
N ALA A 80 -31.70 50.47 11.85
CA ALA A 80 -32.10 51.68 12.54
C ALA A 80 -31.37 51.82 13.89
N PRO A 81 -30.84 53.00 14.25
CA PRO A 81 -30.00 53.17 15.44
C PRO A 81 -30.76 52.90 16.75
N ASP A 82 -32.06 53.17 16.82
CA ASP A 82 -32.92 52.88 17.98
C ASP A 82 -33.20 51.37 18.18
N ARG A 83 -32.80 50.54 17.21
CA ARG A 83 -32.89 49.07 17.23
C ARG A 83 -31.59 48.38 17.62
N LEU A 84 -30.54 49.14 17.89
CA LEU A 84 -29.26 48.61 18.37
C LEU A 84 -29.14 48.80 19.88
N ILE A 85 -28.75 47.72 20.57
CA ILE A 85 -28.39 47.72 21.99
C ILE A 85 -26.93 47.29 22.10
N LEU A 86 -26.10 48.12 22.70
CA LEU A 86 -24.72 47.81 23.04
C LEU A 86 -24.62 47.28 24.47
N GLU A 87 -23.78 46.27 24.64
CA GLU A 87 -23.43 45.69 25.93
C GLU A 87 -24.65 45.13 26.71
N LYS A 88 -25.58 44.49 26.00
CA LYS A 88 -26.81 43.93 26.57
C LYS A 88 -26.50 42.89 27.64
N THR A 89 -27.13 43.02 28.80
CA THR A 89 -26.91 42.21 29.99
C THR A 89 -28.11 41.33 30.30
N TRP A 90 -27.85 40.12 30.79
CA TRP A 90 -28.87 39.25 31.36
C TRP A 90 -28.57 38.98 32.84
N PRO A 91 -29.58 38.93 33.71
CA PRO A 91 -29.39 38.61 35.12
C PRO A 91 -28.98 37.13 35.28
N ALA A 92 -27.69 36.87 35.49
CA ALA A 92 -27.18 35.53 35.75
C ALA A 92 -27.35 35.17 37.24
N GLY A 93 -28.00 34.02 37.53
CA GLY A 93 -28.24 33.54 38.90
C GLY A 93 -26.99 33.16 39.71
N HIS A 94 -25.83 33.00 39.07
CA HIS A 94 -24.56 32.76 39.75
C HIS A 94 -23.39 33.46 39.04
N GLY A 95 -23.05 34.67 39.51
CA GLY A 95 -21.65 35.05 39.71
C GLY A 95 -20.80 35.52 38.53
N THR A 96 -21.37 35.91 37.39
CA THR A 96 -20.86 36.97 36.47
C THR A 96 -21.92 37.18 35.39
N SER A 97 -22.55 38.36 35.30
CA SER A 97 -23.44 38.67 34.18
C SER A 97 -22.61 38.78 32.90
N GLY A 98 -22.83 37.89 31.94
CA GLY A 98 -22.26 38.03 30.61
C GLY A 98 -22.88 39.23 29.89
N ARG A 99 -22.11 39.87 29.02
CA ARG A 99 -22.44 41.14 28.37
C ARG A 99 -22.17 40.99 26.88
N LEU A 100 -23.23 40.99 26.08
CA LEU A 100 -23.12 40.85 24.62
C LEU A 100 -22.81 42.20 23.97
N ASP A 101 -21.83 42.24 23.09
CA ASP A 101 -21.36 43.50 22.49
C ASP A 101 -22.43 44.25 21.71
N VAL A 102 -23.13 43.58 20.78
CA VAL A 102 -24.19 44.19 19.95
C VAL A 102 -25.40 43.26 19.85
N CYS A 103 -26.57 43.80 20.18
CA CYS A 103 -27.87 43.15 19.98
C CYS A 103 -28.73 44.01 19.03
N VAL A 104 -29.31 43.38 18.02
CA VAL A 104 -30.22 44.02 17.05
C VAL A 104 -31.64 43.53 17.30
N LEU A 105 -32.59 44.45 17.40
CA LEU A 105 -34.02 44.15 17.58
C LEU A 105 -34.76 44.09 16.24
N ARG A 106 -35.82 43.28 16.15
CA ARG A 106 -36.76 43.26 15.02
C ARG A 106 -37.54 44.57 14.96
N GLU A 107 -37.90 45.01 13.75
CA GLU A 107 -38.73 46.21 13.56
C GLU A 107 -40.19 46.02 14.01
N LYS A 108 -40.70 44.80 13.94
CA LYS A 108 -42.13 44.52 14.11
C LYS A 108 -42.58 44.42 15.58
N ASP A 109 -41.74 43.88 16.46
CA ASP A 109 -42.15 43.46 17.81
C ASP A 109 -41.07 43.63 18.90
N ASP A 110 -39.99 44.36 18.61
CA ASP A 110 -38.88 44.65 19.53
C ASP A 110 -38.16 43.42 20.11
N SER A 111 -38.41 42.23 19.58
CA SER A 111 -37.71 41.01 20.00
C SER A 111 -36.31 40.92 19.38
N GLU A 112 -35.42 40.14 19.97
CA GLU A 112 -34.05 40.00 19.45
C GLU A 112 -34.05 39.32 18.08
N TYR A 113 -33.32 39.92 17.12
CA TYR A 113 -33.10 39.40 15.78
C TYR A 113 -31.70 38.79 15.62
N LEU A 114 -30.66 39.61 15.87
CA LEU A 114 -29.26 39.27 15.67
C LEU A 114 -28.45 39.55 16.94
N LEU A 115 -27.68 38.55 17.40
CA LEU A 115 -26.74 38.69 18.51
C LEU A 115 -25.31 38.62 17.99
N ILE A 116 -24.49 39.62 18.27
CA ILE A 116 -23.13 39.72 17.75
C ILE A 116 -22.14 39.85 18.91
N GLU A 117 -21.19 38.94 18.93
CA GLU A 117 -20.03 38.98 19.81
C GLU A 117 -18.80 39.34 18.98
N CYS A 118 -18.15 40.46 19.31
CA CYS A 118 -16.99 40.96 18.59
C CYS A 118 -15.71 40.43 19.24
N LYS A 119 -14.70 40.12 18.43
CA LYS A 119 -13.36 39.73 18.90
C LYS A 119 -12.29 40.40 18.06
N THR A 120 -11.12 40.65 18.65
CA THR A 120 -9.98 41.19 17.89
C THR A 120 -9.48 40.20 16.82
N TYR A 121 -9.13 40.73 15.65
CA TYR A 121 -8.72 39.94 14.47
C TYR A 121 -7.52 39.04 14.76
N GLY A 122 -7.53 37.84 14.15
CA GLY A 122 -6.51 36.81 14.34
C GLY A 122 -6.75 35.98 15.60
N LYS A 123 -5.74 35.87 16.47
CA LYS A 123 -5.67 34.85 17.53
C LYS A 123 -6.87 34.82 18.49
N GLU A 124 -7.43 35.96 18.88
CA GLU A 124 -8.56 35.97 19.83
C GLU A 124 -9.87 35.54 19.15
N PHE A 125 -10.09 35.94 17.90
CA PHE A 125 -11.19 35.40 17.10
C PHE A 125 -11.05 33.89 16.90
N ASP A 126 -9.87 33.41 16.49
CA ASP A 126 -9.64 31.98 16.27
C ASP A 126 -9.84 31.15 17.56
N LYS A 127 -9.44 31.69 18.72
CA LYS A 127 -9.74 31.09 20.03
C LYS A 127 -11.23 31.06 20.35
N ALA A 128 -11.96 32.14 20.06
CA ALA A 128 -13.40 32.20 20.29
C ALA A 128 -14.15 31.20 19.40
N VAL A 129 -13.75 31.07 18.14
CA VAL A 129 -14.27 30.04 17.24
C VAL A 129 -13.97 28.63 17.75
N ALA A 130 -12.75 28.39 18.22
CA ALA A 130 -12.37 27.09 18.79
C ALA A 130 -13.19 26.74 20.05
N LYS A 131 -13.49 27.72 20.92
CA LYS A 131 -14.36 27.52 22.09
C LYS A 131 -15.82 27.29 21.70
N MET A 132 -16.35 28.10 20.78
CA MET A 132 -17.70 27.91 20.24
C MET A 132 -17.87 26.50 19.68
N ASN A 133 -16.87 25.99 18.95
CA ASN A 133 -16.87 24.63 18.41
C ASN A 133 -16.68 23.53 19.48
N LYS A 134 -16.23 23.86 20.69
CA LYS A 134 -15.98 22.92 21.78
C LYS A 134 -17.19 22.76 22.71
N ASP A 135 -17.84 23.86 23.07
CA ASP A 135 -18.96 23.87 24.03
C ASP A 135 -19.96 25.02 23.81
N GLY A 136 -19.87 25.76 22.71
CA GLY A 136 -20.76 26.88 22.37
C GLY A 136 -20.36 28.23 23.00
N ASP A 137 -19.53 28.20 24.05
CA ASP A 137 -19.02 29.35 24.79
C ASP A 137 -20.12 30.39 25.18
N GLN A 138 -19.72 31.66 25.31
CA GLN A 138 -20.60 32.76 25.72
C GLN A 138 -21.73 33.05 24.71
N LEU A 139 -21.48 32.95 23.41
CA LEU A 139 -22.45 33.30 22.37
C LEU A 139 -23.71 32.43 22.44
N PHE A 140 -23.56 31.13 22.71
CA PHE A 140 -24.69 30.20 22.84
C PHE A 140 -25.45 30.43 24.14
N THR A 141 -24.71 30.82 25.19
CA THR A 141 -25.29 31.21 26.47
C THR A 141 -26.17 32.46 26.32
N TYR A 142 -25.70 33.48 25.59
CA TYR A 142 -26.48 34.68 25.29
C TYR A 142 -27.75 34.37 24.50
N PHE A 143 -27.64 33.50 23.49
CA PHE A 143 -28.81 33.03 22.78
C PHE A 143 -29.82 32.40 23.73
N LYS A 144 -29.40 31.52 24.64
CA LYS A 144 -30.34 30.82 25.53
C LYS A 144 -31.00 31.71 26.58
N PHE A 145 -30.39 32.84 26.95
CA PHE A 145 -31.05 33.80 27.84
C PHE A 145 -32.23 34.54 27.18
N SER A 146 -32.18 34.78 25.86
CA SER A 146 -33.29 35.42 25.10
C SER A 146 -34.20 34.39 24.43
N ASN A 147 -33.59 33.37 23.82
CA ASN A 147 -34.15 32.31 22.98
C ASN A 147 -34.95 32.79 21.75
N LYS A 148 -34.88 34.08 21.41
CA LYS A 148 -35.70 34.71 20.36
C LYS A 148 -34.96 35.06 19.08
N ALA A 149 -33.64 35.23 19.15
CA ALA A 149 -32.82 35.58 17.99
C ALA A 149 -32.97 34.57 16.84
N ASP A 150 -32.86 35.07 15.61
CA ASP A 150 -32.84 34.26 14.38
C ASP A 150 -31.41 33.95 13.95
N VAL A 151 -30.47 34.80 14.34
CA VAL A 151 -29.07 34.69 13.96
C VAL A 151 -28.17 35.06 15.13
N ILE A 152 -27.11 34.29 15.32
CA ILE A 152 -26.00 34.64 16.22
C ILE A 152 -24.70 34.66 15.44
N MET A 153 -23.77 35.54 15.80
CA MET A 153 -22.56 35.79 15.01
C MET A 153 -21.36 36.09 15.90
N LEU A 154 -20.24 35.42 15.63
CA LEU A 154 -18.91 35.92 16.00
C LEU A 154 -18.41 36.86 14.91
N TYR A 155 -17.92 38.03 15.28
CA TYR A 155 -17.49 39.05 14.32
C TYR A 155 -16.08 39.57 14.60
N THR A 156 -15.31 39.84 13.55
CA THR A 156 -14.02 40.50 13.66
C THR A 156 -13.66 41.32 12.43
N SER A 157 -12.84 42.36 12.61
CA SER A 157 -12.33 43.18 11.52
C SER A 157 -10.95 43.76 11.80
N GLU A 158 -10.21 44.03 10.72
CA GLU A 158 -8.93 44.72 10.74
C GLU A 158 -8.75 45.61 9.49
N LEU A 159 -8.04 46.73 9.67
CA LEU A 159 -7.55 47.55 8.57
C LEU A 159 -6.30 46.92 7.93
N GLN A 160 -6.40 46.50 6.67
CA GLN A 160 -5.29 46.02 5.84
C GLN A 160 -5.07 46.97 4.66
N GLY A 161 -3.98 47.75 4.70
CA GLY A 161 -3.75 48.82 3.74
C GLY A 161 -4.86 49.88 3.79
N LYS A 162 -5.52 50.14 2.65
CA LYS A 162 -6.65 51.09 2.55
C LYS A 162 -8.03 50.43 2.60
N LYS A 163 -8.13 49.17 3.02
CA LYS A 163 -9.39 48.40 3.04
C LYS A 163 -9.61 47.78 4.42
N VAL A 164 -10.85 47.83 4.90
CA VAL A 164 -11.26 47.05 6.07
C VAL A 164 -11.60 45.64 5.60
N VAL A 165 -10.90 44.66 6.17
CA VAL A 165 -11.16 43.23 5.97
C VAL A 165 -11.87 42.74 7.22
N TYR A 166 -12.98 42.03 7.05
CA TYR A 166 -13.73 41.44 8.16
C TYR A 166 -13.89 39.94 7.96
N LYS A 167 -14.12 39.22 9.05
CA LYS A 167 -14.46 37.80 9.09
C LYS A 167 -15.59 37.61 10.09
N ASN A 168 -16.47 36.65 9.83
CA ASN A 168 -17.55 36.29 10.73
C ASN A 168 -17.75 34.77 10.73
N GLU A 169 -18.34 34.27 11.81
CA GLU A 169 -18.92 32.93 11.88
C GLU A 169 -20.38 33.08 12.30
N ILE A 170 -21.30 32.84 11.36
CA ILE A 170 -22.74 33.02 11.54
C ILE A 170 -23.42 31.68 11.80
N VAL A 171 -24.26 31.61 12.83
CA VAL A 171 -25.16 30.48 13.08
C VAL A 171 -26.60 30.98 12.96
N LYS A 172 -27.31 30.46 11.97
CA LYS A 172 -28.76 30.65 11.82
C LYS A 172 -29.46 29.71 12.81
N ILE A 173 -30.44 30.25 13.53
CA ILE A 173 -31.20 29.50 14.54
C ILE A 173 -32.36 28.78 13.87
N GLU A 174 -32.35 27.46 13.94
CA GLU A 174 -33.46 26.59 13.55
C GLU A 174 -34.45 26.39 14.72
N ASP A 175 -35.70 26.04 14.44
CA ASP A 175 -36.75 25.99 15.46
C ASP A 175 -36.49 24.96 16.58
N ASP A 176 -35.87 23.84 16.25
CA ASP A 176 -35.50 22.77 17.18
C ASP A 176 -34.36 23.17 18.14
N TYR A 177 -33.55 24.17 17.76
CA TYR A 177 -32.48 24.74 18.59
C TYR A 177 -33.03 25.55 19.75
N ARG A 178 -34.26 26.05 19.64
CA ARG A 178 -34.89 26.88 20.67
C ARG A 178 -35.23 26.08 21.94
N ALA A 179 -35.48 24.78 21.84
CA ALA A 179 -35.78 23.94 23.01
C ALA A 179 -34.50 23.43 23.73
N GLY A 180 -34.53 23.37 25.06
CA GLY A 180 -33.45 22.84 25.90
C GLY A 180 -32.45 23.92 26.38
N ASP A 181 -31.45 23.49 27.16
CA ASP A 181 -30.39 24.36 27.69
C ASP A 181 -29.27 24.64 26.67
N VAL A 182 -28.17 25.27 27.12
CA VAL A 182 -27.00 25.56 26.25
C VAL A 182 -26.35 24.28 25.74
N LYS A 183 -26.30 23.23 26.58
CA LYS A 183 -25.72 21.94 26.21
C LYS A 183 -26.61 21.24 25.18
N ASP A 184 -27.93 21.27 25.35
CA ASP A 184 -28.88 20.73 24.39
C ASP A 184 -28.77 21.44 23.03
N PHE A 185 -28.68 22.79 23.02
CA PHE A 185 -28.48 23.52 21.77
C PHE A 185 -27.14 23.20 21.13
N TYR A 186 -26.07 23.14 21.93
CA TYR A 186 -24.78 22.67 21.42
C TYR A 186 -24.95 21.28 20.78
N GLU A 187 -25.51 20.28 21.46
CA GLU A 187 -25.66 18.93 20.91
C GLU A 187 -26.51 18.85 19.63
N LYS A 188 -27.53 19.72 19.48
CA LYS A 188 -28.39 19.77 18.28
C LYS A 188 -27.80 20.57 17.11
N TRP A 189 -26.98 21.58 17.38
CA TRP A 189 -26.38 22.40 16.33
C TRP A 189 -25.48 21.54 15.43
N ASN A 190 -25.66 21.65 14.10
CA ASN A 190 -24.91 20.90 13.09
C ASN A 190 -23.39 21.22 13.03
N LYS A 191 -22.92 22.18 13.84
CA LYS A 191 -21.52 22.60 13.97
C LYS A 191 -20.95 23.25 12.73
N LEU A 192 -21.83 23.71 11.84
CA LEU A 192 -21.48 24.47 10.66
C LEU A 192 -21.89 25.93 10.86
N THR A 193 -21.01 26.81 10.41
CA THR A 193 -21.20 28.26 10.37
C THR A 193 -21.32 28.71 8.92
N LYS A 194 -21.89 29.89 8.73
CA LYS A 194 -21.96 30.59 7.45
C LYS A 194 -21.02 31.81 7.53
N ASP A 195 -20.41 32.20 6.42
CA ASP A 195 -19.46 33.33 6.33
C ASP A 195 -20.08 34.60 5.72
N ASN A 196 -21.31 34.48 5.22
CA ASN A 196 -22.06 35.54 4.58
C ASN A 196 -23.57 35.41 4.87
N GLY A 197 -24.29 36.52 4.66
CA GLY A 197 -25.74 36.56 4.67
C GLY A 197 -26.35 37.62 5.57
N ILE A 198 -25.55 38.61 6.00
CA ILE A 198 -25.99 39.73 6.85
C ILE A 198 -25.51 41.07 6.29
N PHE A 199 -24.20 41.22 6.09
CA PHE A 199 -23.61 42.52 5.75
C PHE A 199 -23.57 42.84 4.26
N GLU A 200 -23.85 41.84 3.43
CA GLU A 200 -23.67 41.91 2.00
C GLU A 200 -24.73 42.79 1.32
N SER A 201 -24.39 43.46 0.20
CA SER A 201 -25.25 44.48 -0.41
C SER A 201 -26.62 43.96 -0.87
N TRP A 202 -26.72 42.69 -1.24
CA TRP A 202 -27.95 42.02 -1.72
C TRP A 202 -28.89 41.55 -0.60
N VAL A 203 -28.44 41.56 0.66
CA VAL A 203 -29.26 41.12 1.80
C VAL A 203 -30.04 42.32 2.33
N SER A 204 -31.36 42.27 2.44
CA SER A 204 -32.11 43.38 3.07
C SER A 204 -31.83 43.43 4.59
N PRO A 205 -31.80 44.62 5.23
CA PRO A 205 -31.73 44.71 6.69
C PRO A 205 -32.82 43.86 7.36
N TYR A 206 -32.52 43.27 8.51
CA TYR A 206 -33.40 42.36 9.25
C TYR A 206 -33.81 41.08 8.50
N CYS A 207 -33.07 40.72 7.44
CA CYS A 207 -33.21 39.44 6.74
C CYS A 207 -31.86 38.70 6.74
N PHE A 208 -31.91 37.37 6.74
CA PHE A 208 -30.75 36.53 6.50
C PHE A 208 -30.87 35.88 5.13
N ALA A 209 -29.87 36.06 4.26
CA ALA A 209 -29.85 35.44 2.94
C ALA A 209 -28.41 35.09 2.54
N ASN A 210 -28.08 33.80 2.55
CA ASN A 210 -26.76 33.31 2.17
C ASN A 210 -26.66 33.16 0.65
N LYS A 211 -25.55 33.59 0.04
CA LYS A 211 -25.32 33.36 -1.39
C LYS A 211 -24.93 31.92 -1.66
N ALA A 212 -25.48 31.36 -2.73
CA ALA A 212 -25.10 30.06 -3.24
C ALA A 212 -23.58 29.96 -3.44
N LEU A 213 -23.02 28.83 -2.99
CA LEU A 213 -21.63 28.46 -3.23
C LEU A 213 -21.39 28.38 -4.73
N ILE A 214 -20.31 29.00 -5.18
CA ILE A 214 -19.75 28.81 -6.52
C ILE A 214 -18.59 27.83 -6.46
N LYS A 215 -18.24 27.20 -7.59
CA LYS A 215 -17.20 26.17 -7.65
C LYS A 215 -15.83 26.62 -7.11
N SER A 216 -15.42 27.86 -7.37
CA SER A 216 -14.16 28.43 -6.87
C SER A 216 -14.09 28.63 -5.36
N GLN A 217 -15.21 28.55 -4.64
CA GLN A 217 -15.26 28.66 -3.18
C GLN A 217 -15.07 27.33 -2.45
N LEU A 218 -15.05 26.20 -3.17
CA LEU A 218 -14.90 24.88 -2.56
C LEU A 218 -13.52 24.68 -1.92
N LYS A 219 -13.49 24.18 -0.70
CA LYS A 219 -12.27 23.94 0.08
C LYS A 219 -11.72 22.54 -0.17
N PRO A 220 -10.39 22.36 -0.33
CA PRO A 220 -9.81 21.02 -0.39
C PRO A 220 -10.06 20.22 0.89
N ILE A 221 -10.20 18.90 0.78
CA ILE A 221 -10.32 17.99 1.94
C ILE A 221 -8.92 17.62 2.44
N ASN A 222 -8.66 17.84 3.73
CA ASN A 222 -7.47 17.34 4.42
C ASN A 222 -7.80 16.16 5.37
N GLN A 223 -6.79 15.62 6.07
CA GLN A 223 -6.96 14.46 6.94
C GLN A 223 -7.90 14.71 8.14
N GLU A 224 -7.84 15.91 8.72
CA GLU A 224 -8.70 16.30 9.84
C GLU A 224 -10.15 16.42 9.36
N ASP A 225 -10.36 16.98 8.17
CA ASP A 225 -11.68 17.10 7.52
C ASP A 225 -12.29 15.72 7.25
N SER A 226 -11.53 14.77 6.70
CA SER A 226 -12.02 13.40 6.45
C SER A 226 -12.56 12.73 7.71
N SER A 227 -11.81 12.85 8.81
CA SER A 227 -12.20 12.31 10.12
C SER A 227 -13.41 13.06 10.67
N PHE A 228 -13.47 14.39 10.51
CA PHE A 228 -14.59 15.21 10.92
C PHE A 228 -15.87 14.83 10.17
N ILE A 229 -15.83 14.78 8.83
CA ILE A 229 -16.97 14.43 7.97
C ILE A 229 -17.52 13.06 8.34
N PHE A 230 -16.65 12.06 8.48
CA PHE A 230 -17.07 10.71 8.83
C PHE A 230 -17.77 10.65 10.21
N ASN A 231 -17.17 11.26 11.23
CA ASN A 231 -17.73 11.27 12.59
C ASN A 231 -19.05 12.04 12.67
N ARG A 232 -19.15 13.17 11.93
CA ARG A 232 -20.38 13.96 11.83
C ARG A 232 -21.47 13.21 11.11
N PHE A 233 -21.16 12.54 10.00
CA PHE A 233 -22.13 11.69 9.32
C PHE A 233 -22.71 10.64 10.28
N LEU A 234 -21.86 9.94 11.05
CA LEU A 234 -22.33 8.98 12.06
C LEU A 234 -23.14 9.61 13.20
N GLU A 235 -22.91 10.88 13.52
CA GLU A 235 -23.66 11.65 14.51
C GLU A 235 -25.05 12.03 14.00
N ILE A 236 -25.14 12.54 12.76
CA ILE A 236 -26.40 12.83 12.07
C ILE A 236 -27.30 11.58 12.09
N LEU A 237 -26.73 10.41 11.76
CA LEU A 237 -27.47 9.15 11.80
C LEU A 237 -27.97 8.78 13.20
N ARG A 238 -27.19 9.07 14.25
CA ARG A 238 -27.58 8.77 15.65
C ARG A 238 -28.70 9.69 16.13
N HIS A 239 -28.56 11.00 15.93
CA HIS A 239 -29.54 11.97 16.41
C HIS A 239 -30.89 11.82 15.70
N ASN A 240 -30.87 11.40 14.43
CA ASN A 240 -32.06 11.13 13.63
C ASN A 240 -32.58 9.67 13.73
N VAL A 241 -32.04 8.87 14.65
CA VAL A 241 -32.47 7.48 14.95
C VAL A 241 -32.47 6.58 13.69
N VAL A 242 -31.44 6.69 12.86
CA VAL A 242 -31.28 5.84 11.67
C VAL A 242 -30.68 4.49 12.08
N SER A 243 -31.49 3.43 11.96
CA SER A 243 -31.10 2.06 12.33
C SER A 243 -30.30 1.34 11.24
N ASP A 244 -30.68 1.52 9.96
CA ASP A 244 -29.99 0.90 8.82
C ASP A 244 -28.82 1.75 8.33
N LYS A 245 -27.67 1.56 8.99
CA LYS A 245 -26.42 2.21 8.60
C LYS A 245 -25.97 1.80 7.20
N GLY A 246 -26.16 0.54 6.79
CA GLY A 246 -25.70 0.05 5.49
C GLY A 246 -26.38 0.77 4.34
N ASN A 247 -27.70 0.97 4.45
CA ASN A 247 -28.45 1.81 3.52
C ASN A 247 -27.93 3.26 3.55
N ALA A 248 -27.79 3.88 4.72
CA ALA A 248 -27.30 5.25 4.84
C ALA A 248 -25.94 5.47 4.14
N PHE A 249 -24.99 4.55 4.30
CA PHE A 249 -23.71 4.59 3.58
C PHE A 249 -23.90 4.40 2.07
N ASN A 250 -24.79 3.53 1.60
CA ASN A 250 -25.08 3.46 0.17
C ASN A 250 -25.64 4.78 -0.40
N LYS A 251 -26.44 5.50 0.40
CA LYS A 251 -26.97 6.83 0.04
C LYS A 251 -25.89 7.92 0.03
N ILE A 252 -24.87 7.83 0.88
CA ILE A 252 -23.73 8.76 0.82
C ILE A 252 -22.98 8.66 -0.52
N PHE A 253 -22.81 7.45 -1.07
CA PHE A 253 -22.19 7.27 -2.39
C PHE A 253 -23.06 7.82 -3.53
N THR A 254 -24.39 7.81 -3.38
CA THR A 254 -25.30 8.48 -4.31
C THR A 254 -25.10 10.01 -4.26
N LEU A 255 -24.97 10.59 -3.07
CA LEU A 255 -24.68 12.01 -2.91
C LEU A 255 -23.30 12.40 -3.46
N PHE A 256 -22.28 11.57 -3.28
CA PHE A 256 -20.98 11.78 -3.92
C PHE A 256 -21.07 11.77 -5.44
N LEU A 257 -21.86 10.87 -6.04
CA LEU A 257 -22.08 10.86 -7.48
C LEU A 257 -22.68 12.19 -7.96
N CYS A 258 -23.69 12.71 -7.25
CA CYS A 258 -24.32 14.00 -7.56
C CYS A 258 -23.31 15.15 -7.47
N LYS A 259 -22.55 15.19 -6.38
CA LYS A 259 -21.56 16.24 -6.14
C LYS A 259 -20.40 16.20 -7.14
N VAL A 260 -19.90 15.00 -7.47
CA VAL A 260 -18.89 14.83 -8.52
C VAL A 260 -19.44 15.36 -9.84
N TYR A 261 -20.68 15.03 -10.20
CA TYR A 261 -21.29 15.51 -11.43
C TYR A 261 -21.40 17.04 -11.46
N ASP A 262 -21.92 17.65 -10.39
CA ASP A 262 -22.07 19.11 -10.27
C ASP A 262 -20.72 19.85 -10.36
N GLU A 263 -19.69 19.36 -9.67
CA GLU A 263 -18.32 19.91 -9.78
C GLU A 263 -17.72 19.76 -11.19
N THR A 264 -18.21 18.80 -11.98
CA THR A 264 -17.73 18.53 -13.34
C THR A 264 -18.39 19.41 -14.38
N SER A 265 -19.70 19.62 -14.24
CA SER A 265 -20.51 20.32 -15.24
C SER A 265 -20.46 21.84 -15.11
N LYS A 266 -19.93 22.38 -14.01
CA LYS A 266 -19.87 23.82 -13.71
C LYS A 266 -18.49 24.42 -13.93
N GLU A 267 -18.44 25.67 -14.37
CA GLU A 267 -17.25 26.53 -14.39
C GLU A 267 -16.96 27.15 -13.01
N ASP A 268 -15.77 27.73 -12.82
CA ASP A 268 -15.28 28.19 -11.51
C ASP A 268 -16.12 29.32 -10.88
N ASP A 269 -16.80 30.13 -11.68
CA ASP A 269 -17.66 31.24 -11.26
C ASP A 269 -19.16 30.90 -11.25
N GLU A 270 -19.53 29.68 -11.65
CA GLU A 270 -20.92 29.23 -11.65
C GLU A 270 -21.39 28.72 -10.29
N GLU A 271 -22.67 28.97 -9.98
CA GLU A 271 -23.34 28.44 -8.81
C GLU A 271 -23.47 26.91 -8.90
N LEU A 272 -23.10 26.24 -7.80
CA LEU A 272 -23.28 24.80 -7.63
C LEU A 272 -24.76 24.48 -7.35
N GLU A 273 -25.24 23.35 -7.84
CA GLU A 273 -26.59 22.88 -7.52
C GLU A 273 -26.60 21.93 -6.31
N PHE A 274 -25.46 21.28 -6.00
CA PHE A 274 -25.26 20.43 -4.83
C PHE A 274 -25.03 21.28 -3.58
N GLN A 275 -26.09 21.93 -3.10
CA GLN A 275 -26.10 22.70 -1.87
C GLN A 275 -27.54 22.98 -1.43
N TRP A 276 -27.72 23.38 -0.18
CA TRP A 276 -28.96 24.01 0.27
C TRP A 276 -28.94 25.53 0.02
N LYS A 277 -29.94 26.05 -0.72
CA LYS A 277 -30.10 27.47 -1.06
C LYS A 277 -31.14 28.13 -0.14
N GLU A 278 -30.66 28.84 0.87
CA GLU A 278 -31.50 29.48 1.89
C GLU A 278 -32.50 30.49 1.31
N GLY A 279 -33.76 30.41 1.73
CA GLY A 279 -34.84 31.30 1.26
C GLY A 279 -35.33 31.02 -0.16
N VAL A 280 -34.73 30.05 -0.85
CA VAL A 280 -35.14 29.57 -2.18
C VAL A 280 -35.68 28.15 -2.10
N ASP A 281 -34.99 27.27 -1.37
CA ASP A 281 -35.34 25.87 -1.27
C ASP A 281 -36.39 25.58 -0.19
N ASP A 282 -37.27 24.64 -0.53
CA ASP A 282 -38.00 23.81 0.43
C ASP A 282 -37.55 22.34 0.30
N HIS A 283 -38.09 21.46 1.14
CA HIS A 283 -37.73 20.04 1.13
C HIS A 283 -37.99 19.32 -0.22
N VAL A 284 -38.95 19.81 -1.00
CA VAL A 284 -39.38 19.21 -2.28
C VAL A 284 -38.45 19.67 -3.41
N SER A 285 -38.37 20.97 -3.63
CA SER A 285 -37.52 21.59 -4.66
C SER A 285 -36.05 21.20 -4.52
N PHE A 286 -35.54 21.14 -3.28
CA PHE A 286 -34.17 20.69 -3.00
C PHE A 286 -33.93 19.24 -3.46
N GLN A 287 -34.81 18.31 -3.12
CA GLN A 287 -34.63 16.91 -3.49
C GLN A 287 -34.91 16.62 -4.96
N LEU A 288 -35.79 17.38 -5.61
CA LEU A 288 -35.95 17.33 -7.06
C LEU A 288 -34.64 17.72 -7.76
N ARG A 289 -34.00 18.81 -7.32
CA ARG A 289 -32.69 19.23 -7.86
C ARG A 289 -31.60 18.18 -7.64
N LEU A 290 -31.55 17.54 -6.47
CA LEU A 290 -30.61 16.43 -6.23
C LEU A 290 -30.90 15.23 -7.14
N THR A 291 -32.17 14.90 -7.37
CA THR A 291 -32.58 13.83 -8.29
C THR A 291 -32.12 14.11 -9.72
N ASP A 292 -32.19 15.36 -10.17
CA ASP A 292 -31.69 15.76 -11.50
C ASP A 292 -30.16 15.59 -11.61
N LEU A 293 -29.42 15.99 -10.57
CA LEU A 293 -27.97 15.74 -10.50
C LEU A 293 -27.65 14.24 -10.53
N TYR A 294 -28.41 13.42 -9.81
CA TYR A 294 -28.24 11.97 -9.83
C TYR A 294 -28.54 11.39 -11.21
N LYS A 295 -29.69 11.70 -11.82
CA LYS A 295 -30.07 11.26 -13.17
C LYS A 295 -28.96 11.54 -14.17
N ASN A 296 -28.41 12.75 -14.13
CA ASN A 296 -27.33 13.14 -15.02
C ASN A 296 -26.00 12.42 -14.70
N GLY A 297 -25.62 12.32 -13.43
CA GLY A 297 -24.44 11.58 -13.00
C GLY A 297 -24.49 10.09 -13.39
N MET A 298 -25.64 9.45 -13.22
CA MET A 298 -25.90 8.07 -13.66
C MET A 298 -25.72 7.89 -15.17
N LYS A 299 -26.23 8.84 -15.96
CA LYS A 299 -26.10 8.80 -17.42
C LYS A 299 -24.64 8.98 -17.85
N VAL A 300 -23.96 10.01 -17.34
CA VAL A 300 -22.61 10.37 -17.77
C VAL A 300 -21.57 9.36 -17.27
N PHE A 301 -21.64 8.96 -16.00
CA PHE A 301 -20.58 8.16 -15.39
C PHE A 301 -20.80 6.67 -15.45
N LEU A 302 -22.07 6.23 -15.52
CA LEU A 302 -22.45 4.81 -15.49
C LEU A 302 -23.13 4.36 -16.79
N SER A 303 -23.34 5.26 -17.77
CA SER A 303 -24.10 4.97 -19.00
C SER A 303 -25.50 4.41 -18.74
N ARG A 304 -26.13 4.81 -17.62
CA ARG A 304 -27.45 4.33 -17.21
C ARG A 304 -28.46 5.47 -17.28
N THR A 305 -29.53 5.25 -18.03
CA THR A 305 -30.67 6.17 -18.05
C THR A 305 -31.57 5.86 -16.87
N VAL A 306 -31.73 6.82 -15.96
CA VAL A 306 -32.76 6.77 -14.92
C VAL A 306 -34.10 7.12 -15.57
N SER A 307 -35.13 6.30 -15.33
CA SER A 307 -36.48 6.50 -15.87
C SER A 307 -37.18 7.63 -15.13
N ASP A 308 -36.73 8.85 -15.36
CA ASP A 308 -37.20 10.07 -14.70
C ASP A 308 -37.16 11.26 -15.65
N PHE A 309 -37.93 12.31 -15.36
CA PHE A 309 -37.98 13.53 -16.16
C PHE A 309 -37.89 14.79 -15.32
N ASP A 310 -37.14 15.77 -15.84
CA ASP A 310 -37.10 17.10 -15.24
C ASP A 310 -38.36 17.89 -15.65
N GLU A 311 -38.56 19.07 -15.03
CA GLU A 311 -39.74 19.91 -15.31
C GLU A 311 -39.83 20.31 -16.79
N SER A 312 -38.70 20.52 -17.47
CA SER A 312 -38.67 20.91 -18.88
C SER A 312 -39.11 19.77 -19.79
N GLU A 313 -38.67 18.54 -19.49
CA GLU A 313 -39.09 17.33 -20.18
C GLU A 313 -40.57 17.03 -19.95
N PHE A 314 -41.07 17.23 -18.71
CA PHE A 314 -42.49 17.15 -18.40
C PHE A 314 -43.30 18.14 -19.24
N ASP A 315 -42.88 19.40 -19.26
CA ASP A 315 -43.59 20.46 -19.96
C ASP A 315 -43.67 20.23 -21.46
N ASN A 316 -42.59 19.71 -22.04
CA ASN A 316 -42.53 19.32 -23.44
C ASN A 316 -43.42 18.11 -23.76
N LYS A 317 -43.39 17.08 -22.90
CA LYS A 317 -44.16 15.84 -23.09
C LYS A 317 -45.67 16.08 -22.97
N TYR A 318 -46.08 16.96 -22.06
CA TYR A 318 -47.48 17.29 -21.79
C TYR A 318 -47.88 18.68 -22.32
N LYS A 319 -47.18 19.19 -23.34
CA LYS A 319 -47.40 20.54 -23.91
C LYS A 319 -48.84 20.87 -24.31
N HIS A 320 -49.65 19.85 -24.57
CA HIS A 320 -51.04 19.98 -25.01
C HIS A 320 -52.05 20.13 -23.86
N LEU A 321 -51.64 19.94 -22.60
CA LEU A 321 -52.49 20.09 -21.43
C LEU A 321 -52.58 21.57 -20.99
N SER A 322 -53.67 21.91 -20.31
CA SER A 322 -53.83 23.24 -19.69
C SER A 322 -52.80 23.44 -18.56
N GLN A 323 -52.43 24.70 -18.26
CA GLN A 323 -51.49 24.98 -17.17
C GLN A 323 -51.97 24.47 -15.80
N GLU A 324 -53.27 24.56 -15.53
CA GLU A 324 -53.86 24.09 -14.27
C GLU A 324 -53.75 22.56 -14.15
N THR A 325 -54.10 21.83 -15.21
CA THR A 325 -53.95 20.37 -15.27
C THR A 325 -52.49 19.94 -15.18
N LYS A 326 -51.56 20.70 -15.80
CA LYS A 326 -50.12 20.43 -15.70
C LYS A 326 -49.62 20.59 -14.26
N ALA A 327 -50.03 21.65 -13.56
CA ALA A 327 -49.61 21.91 -12.20
C ALA A 327 -50.09 20.82 -11.23
N GLU A 328 -51.34 20.39 -11.37
CA GLU A 328 -51.91 19.30 -10.57
C GLU A 328 -51.20 17.96 -10.84
N LEU A 329 -51.01 17.62 -12.12
CA LEU A 329 -50.32 16.39 -12.52
C LEU A 329 -48.85 16.38 -12.09
N LEU A 330 -48.14 17.50 -12.23
CA LEU A 330 -46.74 17.63 -11.80
C LEU A 330 -46.63 17.47 -10.28
N LYS A 331 -47.57 18.02 -9.52
CA LYS A 331 -47.63 17.84 -8.07
C LYS A 331 -47.81 16.38 -7.69
N GLU A 332 -48.78 15.67 -8.29
CA GLU A 332 -48.99 14.24 -8.05
C GLU A 332 -47.76 13.40 -8.40
N ILE A 333 -47.13 13.68 -9.53
CA ILE A 333 -45.90 13.01 -9.96
C ILE A 333 -44.77 13.24 -8.96
N ASN A 334 -44.55 14.49 -8.53
CA ASN A 334 -43.49 14.83 -7.59
C ASN A 334 -43.74 14.17 -6.23
N THR A 335 -44.99 14.14 -5.74
CA THR A 335 -45.36 13.36 -4.56
C THR A 335 -45.00 11.89 -4.71
N LEU A 336 -45.36 11.25 -5.84
CA LEU A 336 -45.02 9.84 -6.08
C LEU A 336 -43.50 9.60 -6.20
N ARG A 337 -42.76 10.51 -6.83
CA ARG A 337 -41.29 10.44 -6.99
C ARG A 337 -40.60 10.48 -5.62
N LEU A 338 -41.02 11.40 -4.75
CA LEU A 338 -40.33 11.69 -3.50
C LEU A 338 -40.80 10.84 -2.30
N GLU A 339 -42.05 10.37 -2.30
CA GLU A 339 -42.66 9.70 -1.14
C GLU A 339 -42.73 8.16 -1.24
N LYS A 340 -42.39 7.54 -2.39
CA LYS A 340 -42.52 6.08 -2.60
C LYS A 340 -41.25 5.34 -3.04
N ASN A 341 -40.24 6.01 -3.59
CA ASN A 341 -38.99 5.38 -4.03
C ASN A 341 -37.82 6.37 -4.04
N ASN A 342 -37.61 7.06 -2.92
CA ASN A 342 -36.64 8.13 -2.84
C ASN A 342 -35.20 7.59 -2.88
N GLU A 343 -34.45 8.01 -3.90
CA GLU A 343 -33.07 7.59 -4.14
C GLU A 343 -32.12 8.05 -3.04
N PHE A 344 -32.52 9.07 -2.27
CA PHE A 344 -31.87 9.64 -1.09
C PHE A 344 -32.57 9.29 0.24
N ALA A 345 -33.40 8.24 0.27
CA ALA A 345 -33.97 7.69 1.50
C ALA A 345 -32.88 7.12 2.43
N ILE A 346 -32.29 7.97 3.27
CA ILE A 346 -31.39 7.58 4.37
C ILE A 346 -32.21 6.93 5.48
N LYS A 347 -33.41 7.47 5.72
CA LYS A 347 -34.48 6.88 6.53
C LYS A 347 -35.61 6.42 5.60
N GLU A 348 -36.38 5.42 6.03
CA GLU A 348 -37.49 4.89 5.24
C GLU A 348 -38.55 5.98 4.98
N VAL A 349 -39.05 6.06 3.75
CA VAL A 349 -40.05 7.04 3.30
C VAL A 349 -41.22 6.28 2.68
N TYR A 350 -42.42 6.51 3.21
CA TYR A 350 -43.66 5.87 2.75
C TYR A 350 -44.89 6.81 2.79
N ASP A 351 -44.74 8.01 3.34
CA ASP A 351 -45.74 9.07 3.39
C ASP A 351 -45.05 10.45 3.47
N HIS A 352 -45.85 11.52 3.54
CA HIS A 352 -45.35 12.88 3.59
C HIS A 352 -44.52 13.19 4.85
N ASP A 353 -44.95 12.70 6.02
CA ASP A 353 -44.27 12.99 7.28
C ASP A 353 -42.88 12.32 7.31
N SER A 354 -42.80 11.05 6.91
CA SER A 354 -41.54 10.32 6.77
C SER A 354 -40.63 10.93 5.68
N PHE A 355 -41.20 11.48 4.61
CA PHE A 355 -40.46 12.26 3.62
C PHE A 355 -39.82 13.51 4.23
N VAL A 356 -40.57 14.30 5.00
CA VAL A 356 -40.06 15.50 5.68
C VAL A 356 -38.96 15.13 6.68
N GLU A 357 -39.12 14.05 7.43
CA GLU A 357 -38.07 13.54 8.32
C GLU A 357 -36.80 13.17 7.56
N ASN A 358 -36.91 12.41 6.47
CA ASN A 358 -35.76 12.06 5.64
C ASN A 358 -35.12 13.30 4.97
N ALA A 359 -35.93 14.25 4.51
CA ALA A 359 -35.48 15.47 3.85
C ALA A 359 -34.56 16.30 4.76
N LYS A 360 -34.86 16.36 6.06
CA LYS A 360 -34.00 17.01 7.06
C LYS A 360 -32.63 16.34 7.14
N ILE A 361 -32.60 15.01 7.18
CA ILE A 361 -31.35 14.24 7.21
C ILE A 361 -30.54 14.47 5.93
N VAL A 362 -31.18 14.42 4.75
CA VAL A 362 -30.50 14.68 3.47
C VAL A 362 -29.93 16.10 3.43
N LYS A 363 -30.68 17.10 3.91
CA LYS A 363 -30.19 18.48 4.05
C LYS A 363 -28.93 18.54 4.91
N GLU A 364 -28.95 17.96 6.13
CA GLU A 364 -27.79 17.95 7.02
C GLU A 364 -26.55 17.31 6.38
N VAL A 365 -26.73 16.19 5.66
CA VAL A 365 -25.62 15.50 4.98
C VAL A 365 -25.10 16.31 3.79
N VAL A 366 -25.96 16.97 3.02
CA VAL A 366 -25.53 17.84 1.92
C VAL A 366 -24.81 19.08 2.46
N GLU A 367 -25.30 19.70 3.54
CA GLU A 367 -24.63 20.84 4.18
C GLU A 367 -23.24 20.46 4.71
N LEU A 368 -23.08 19.23 5.22
CA LEU A 368 -21.78 18.69 5.63
C LEU A 368 -20.79 18.55 4.46
N LEU A 369 -21.28 18.22 3.26
CA LEU A 369 -20.43 17.93 2.10
C LEU A 369 -20.26 19.12 1.14
N GLN A 370 -21.22 20.04 1.06
CA GLN A 370 -21.33 21.04 -0.02
C GLN A 370 -20.12 21.97 -0.13
N GLY A 371 -19.48 22.33 1.00
CA GLY A 371 -18.35 23.26 1.03
C GLY A 371 -16.99 22.67 0.63
N TYR A 372 -16.90 21.34 0.48
CA TYR A 372 -15.67 20.65 0.16
C TYR A 372 -15.55 20.35 -1.32
N LYS A 373 -14.33 20.36 -1.86
CA LYS A 373 -14.02 19.86 -3.20
C LYS A 373 -13.70 18.37 -3.12
N ILE A 374 -14.36 17.57 -3.95
CA ILE A 374 -14.11 16.11 -4.00
C ILE A 374 -13.55 15.65 -5.34
N ARG A 375 -13.68 16.45 -6.41
CA ARG A 375 -13.10 16.14 -7.72
C ARG A 375 -11.72 16.80 -7.88
N TYR A 376 -10.70 15.97 -8.13
CA TYR A 376 -9.33 16.40 -8.41
C TYR A 376 -8.84 15.79 -9.72
N ASN A 377 -7.78 16.34 -10.29
CA ASN A 377 -7.09 15.80 -11.47
C ASN A 377 -5.87 14.94 -11.10
N LYS A 378 -5.67 14.65 -9.81
CA LYS A 378 -4.56 13.87 -9.26
C LYS A 378 -5.04 13.16 -8.00
N ARG A 379 -4.39 12.05 -7.66
CA ARG A 379 -4.61 11.33 -6.39
C ARG A 379 -4.43 12.26 -5.19
N GLN A 380 -5.40 12.25 -4.29
CA GLN A 380 -5.32 12.89 -2.97
C GLN A 380 -5.39 11.80 -1.90
N GLN A 381 -4.29 11.57 -1.18
CA GLN A 381 -4.21 10.46 -0.22
C GLN A 381 -5.30 10.53 0.86
N TYR A 382 -5.60 11.72 1.38
CA TYR A 382 -6.65 11.91 2.40
C TYR A 382 -8.05 11.52 1.93
N LEU A 383 -8.29 11.61 0.62
CA LEU A 383 -9.57 11.27 0.01
C LEU A 383 -9.66 9.77 -0.26
N SER A 384 -8.53 9.15 -0.62
CA SER A 384 -8.39 7.69 -0.63
C SER A 384 -8.65 7.10 0.76
N ASP A 385 -8.00 7.62 1.80
CA ASP A 385 -8.18 7.15 3.18
C ASP A 385 -9.62 7.32 3.66
N PHE A 386 -10.26 8.42 3.29
CA PHE A 386 -11.68 8.67 3.57
C PHE A 386 -12.60 7.67 2.88
N PHE A 387 -12.35 7.37 1.60
CA PHE A 387 -13.09 6.38 0.85
C PHE A 387 -12.95 4.99 1.47
N GLU A 388 -11.74 4.59 1.88
CA GLU A 388 -11.49 3.31 2.56
C GLU A 388 -12.25 3.21 3.89
N LEU A 389 -12.30 4.31 4.66
CA LEU A 389 -13.03 4.36 5.93
C LEU A 389 -14.56 4.19 5.72
N LEU A 390 -15.11 4.84 4.69
CA LEU A 390 -16.52 4.68 4.30
C LEU A 390 -16.83 3.26 3.83
N LEU A 391 -15.96 2.68 3.01
CA LEU A 391 -16.08 1.32 2.49
C LEU A 391 -16.12 0.29 3.61
N THR A 392 -15.10 0.31 4.47
CA THR A 392 -14.91 -0.69 5.54
C THR A 392 -16.00 -0.63 6.60
N THR A 393 -16.56 0.55 6.88
CA THR A 393 -17.63 0.72 7.87
C THR A 393 -19.02 0.50 7.28
N GLY A 394 -19.22 0.91 6.03
CA GLY A 394 -20.56 1.07 5.44
C GLY A 394 -21.07 -0.10 4.64
N LEU A 395 -20.19 -0.89 4.02
CA LEU A 395 -20.59 -2.02 3.19
C LEU A 395 -20.36 -3.33 3.95
N LYS A 396 -21.46 -4.03 4.26
CA LYS A 396 -21.40 -5.40 4.78
C LYS A 396 -21.02 -6.35 3.64
N GLN A 397 -19.96 -7.13 3.84
CA GLN A 397 -19.56 -8.20 2.93
C GLN A 397 -20.51 -9.39 3.06
N GLU A 398 -21.08 -9.84 1.94
CA GLU A 398 -21.85 -11.08 1.86
C GLU A 398 -20.92 -12.30 1.70
N ALA A 399 -21.43 -13.52 1.95
CA ALA A 399 -20.62 -14.73 1.88
C ALA A 399 -19.99 -14.91 0.48
N GLY A 400 -18.65 -14.90 0.42
CA GLY A 400 -17.89 -15.05 -0.82
C GLY A 400 -17.45 -13.74 -1.48
N GLN A 401 -17.86 -12.57 -0.97
CA GLN A 401 -17.39 -11.25 -1.42
C GLN A 401 -16.36 -10.68 -0.44
N PHE A 402 -15.14 -10.43 -0.91
CA PHE A 402 -14.05 -9.92 -0.08
C PHE A 402 -13.36 -8.74 -0.74
N PHE A 403 -13.32 -7.60 -0.06
CA PHE A 403 -12.53 -6.46 -0.52
C PHE A 403 -11.05 -6.77 -0.38
N THR A 404 -10.30 -6.54 -1.46
CA THR A 404 -8.85 -6.67 -1.49
C THR A 404 -8.23 -5.48 -0.77
N PRO A 405 -7.46 -5.67 0.32
CA PRO A 405 -6.78 -4.56 0.98
C PRO A 405 -5.82 -3.87 0.02
N VAL A 406 -5.78 -2.53 0.05
CA VAL A 406 -4.87 -1.71 -0.79
C VAL A 406 -3.41 -2.20 -0.76
N PRO A 407 -2.80 -2.56 0.40
CA PRO A 407 -1.43 -3.07 0.42
C PRO A 407 -1.24 -4.38 -0.36
N VAL A 408 -2.26 -5.23 -0.42
CA VAL A 408 -2.22 -6.48 -1.21
C VAL A 408 -2.35 -6.17 -2.69
N ALA A 409 -3.23 -5.25 -3.09
CA ALA A 409 -3.33 -4.81 -4.48
C ALA A 409 -2.01 -4.19 -4.97
N GLN A 410 -1.41 -3.31 -4.17
CA GLN A 410 -0.11 -2.70 -4.45
C GLN A 410 1.00 -3.74 -4.53
N PHE A 411 1.03 -4.72 -3.62
CA PHE A 411 1.99 -5.83 -3.69
C PHE A 411 1.95 -6.56 -5.03
N ILE A 412 0.76 -6.89 -5.52
CA ILE A 412 0.59 -7.61 -6.77
C ILE A 412 1.05 -6.75 -7.95
N ILE A 413 0.61 -5.49 -7.99
CA ILE A 413 0.97 -4.53 -9.05
C ILE A 413 2.49 -4.27 -9.09
N LYS A 414 3.10 -4.04 -7.92
CA LYS A 414 4.56 -3.83 -7.76
C LYS A 414 5.39 -5.08 -8.06
N SER A 415 4.77 -6.26 -8.10
CA SER A 415 5.45 -7.49 -8.51
C SER A 415 5.49 -7.69 -10.02
N LEU A 416 4.74 -6.90 -10.79
CA LEU A 416 4.70 -7.00 -12.26
C LEU A 416 5.76 -6.09 -12.92
N PRO A 417 6.35 -6.50 -14.05
CA PRO A 417 7.33 -5.71 -14.80
C PRO A 417 6.66 -4.61 -15.65
N LEU A 418 5.85 -3.75 -15.03
CA LEU A 418 5.05 -2.74 -15.74
C LEU A 418 5.89 -1.74 -16.52
N GLU A 419 7.02 -1.31 -15.93
CA GLU A 419 7.92 -0.36 -16.60
C GLU A 419 8.48 -0.94 -17.91
N ASP A 420 8.93 -2.20 -17.89
CA ASP A 420 9.43 -2.90 -19.09
C ASP A 420 8.34 -3.05 -20.15
N MET A 421 7.11 -3.37 -19.73
CA MET A 421 5.96 -3.50 -20.63
C MET A 421 5.64 -2.17 -21.31
N ILE A 422 5.57 -1.08 -20.53
CA ILE A 422 5.28 0.26 -21.02
C ILE A 422 6.40 0.75 -21.93
N ASP A 423 7.67 0.52 -21.58
CA ASP A 423 8.79 0.92 -22.45
C ASP A 423 8.76 0.20 -23.80
N LYS A 424 8.37 -1.08 -23.80
CA LYS A 424 8.18 -1.86 -25.02
C LYS A 424 7.02 -1.32 -25.87
N THR A 425 5.88 -0.99 -25.28
CA THR A 425 4.73 -0.44 -26.02
C THR A 425 5.01 0.97 -26.54
N LEU A 426 5.59 1.86 -25.73
CA LEU A 426 5.93 3.23 -26.15
C LEU A 426 6.99 3.27 -27.26
N SER A 427 7.91 2.30 -27.28
CA SER A 427 8.92 2.15 -28.34
C SER A 427 8.36 1.49 -29.61
N SER A 428 7.18 0.87 -29.52
CA SER A 428 6.54 0.23 -30.65
C SER A 428 6.01 1.25 -31.66
N LYS A 429 5.97 0.85 -32.93
CA LYS A 429 5.29 1.60 -34.00
C LYS A 429 3.83 1.15 -34.19
N THR A 430 3.39 0.14 -33.44
CA THR A 430 1.99 -0.31 -33.39
C THR A 430 1.19 0.70 -32.58
N GLY A 431 -0.04 1.02 -32.99
CA GLY A 431 -0.79 2.16 -32.45
C GLY A 431 -1.10 2.15 -30.94
N ASP A 432 -0.87 1.04 -30.24
CA ASP A 432 -1.11 0.89 -28.79
C ASP A 432 0.11 1.41 -28.00
N LEU A 433 -0.15 2.29 -27.03
CA LEU A 433 0.90 2.99 -26.29
C LEU A 433 1.09 2.49 -24.86
N LEU A 434 0.06 1.85 -24.29
CA LEU A 434 0.05 1.32 -22.93
C LEU A 434 -0.53 -0.11 -22.92
N PRO A 435 -0.20 -0.94 -21.92
CA PRO A 435 -0.80 -2.26 -21.76
C PRO A 435 -2.27 -2.17 -21.35
N TYR A 436 -3.11 -2.99 -21.99
CA TYR A 436 -4.52 -3.13 -21.64
C TYR A 436 -4.66 -3.98 -20.37
N MET A 437 -5.30 -3.42 -19.35
CA MET A 437 -5.54 -4.07 -18.06
C MET A 437 -7.04 -4.35 -17.86
N ILE A 438 -7.35 -5.52 -17.32
CA ILE A 438 -8.71 -5.86 -16.87
C ILE A 438 -8.75 -6.45 -15.47
N ASP A 439 -9.75 -6.02 -14.70
CA ASP A 439 -10.27 -6.70 -13.51
C ASP A 439 -11.70 -7.17 -13.79
N TYR A 440 -11.92 -8.48 -13.92
CA TYR A 440 -13.23 -9.04 -14.25
C TYR A 440 -14.17 -9.25 -13.05
N ALA A 441 -13.73 -8.85 -11.85
CA ALA A 441 -14.44 -8.96 -10.58
C ALA A 441 -13.99 -7.79 -9.69
N ALA A 442 -14.23 -6.58 -10.17
CA ALA A 442 -13.57 -5.37 -9.72
C ALA A 442 -13.97 -4.92 -8.30
N GLY A 443 -15.15 -5.31 -7.80
CA GLY A 443 -15.63 -4.88 -6.49
C GLY A 443 -15.60 -3.37 -6.33
N SER A 444 -14.92 -2.89 -5.29
CA SER A 444 -14.68 -1.47 -4.99
C SER A 444 -13.65 -0.78 -5.90
N GLY A 445 -12.97 -1.50 -6.79
CA GLY A 445 -12.05 -0.93 -7.78
C GLY A 445 -10.61 -0.70 -7.29
N HIS A 446 -10.14 -1.41 -6.27
CA HIS A 446 -8.76 -1.25 -5.74
C HIS A 446 -7.67 -1.58 -6.77
N PHE A 447 -7.80 -2.67 -7.54
CA PHE A 447 -6.83 -2.97 -8.59
C PHE A 447 -6.83 -1.92 -9.70
N ILE A 448 -8.01 -1.39 -10.04
CA ILE A 448 -8.20 -0.34 -11.06
C ILE A 448 -7.45 0.92 -10.65
N THR A 449 -7.79 1.44 -9.46
CA THR A 449 -7.22 2.68 -8.93
C THR A 449 -5.70 2.57 -8.70
N GLU A 450 -5.23 1.50 -8.05
CA GLU A 450 -3.79 1.35 -7.79
C GLU A 450 -2.97 1.08 -9.07
N TYR A 451 -3.52 0.36 -10.06
CA TYR A 451 -2.83 0.19 -11.34
C TYR A 451 -2.68 1.51 -12.08
N MET A 452 -3.74 2.34 -12.08
CA MET A 452 -3.71 3.64 -12.72
C MET A 452 -2.68 4.58 -12.09
N HIS A 453 -2.56 4.58 -10.76
CA HIS A 453 -1.52 5.37 -10.10
C HIS A 453 -0.12 4.91 -10.53
N GLU A 454 0.13 3.60 -10.51
CA GLU A 454 1.45 3.08 -10.86
C GLU A 454 1.83 3.41 -12.31
N VAL A 455 0.91 3.22 -13.25
CA VAL A 455 1.15 3.53 -14.66
C VAL A 455 1.32 5.04 -14.87
N GLN A 456 0.54 5.89 -14.19
CA GLN A 456 0.72 7.33 -14.28
C GLN A 456 2.07 7.79 -13.71
N ASP A 457 2.53 7.19 -12.61
CA ASP A 457 3.85 7.46 -12.05
C ASP A 457 4.98 7.07 -13.03
N ILE A 458 4.80 5.96 -13.75
CA ILE A 458 5.73 5.56 -14.82
C ILE A 458 5.68 6.57 -15.97
N ILE A 459 4.50 6.98 -16.45
CA ILE A 459 4.32 7.99 -17.51
C ILE A 459 5.00 9.31 -17.13
N ASN A 460 4.82 9.78 -15.90
CA ASN A 460 5.41 11.03 -15.41
C ASN A 460 6.93 11.01 -15.41
N LYS A 461 7.56 9.83 -15.27
CA LYS A 461 9.02 9.66 -15.35
C LYS A 461 9.56 9.59 -16.78
N LYS A 462 8.72 9.34 -17.80
CA LYS A 462 9.17 9.25 -19.19
C LYS A 462 9.48 10.62 -19.78
N ILE A 463 10.48 10.68 -20.67
CA ILE A 463 10.91 11.91 -21.36
C ILE A 463 10.28 11.91 -22.76
N PRO A 464 9.23 12.71 -23.04
CA PRO A 464 8.45 12.60 -24.29
C PRO A 464 9.29 12.79 -25.57
N ASN A 465 10.32 13.64 -25.52
CA ASN A 465 11.20 13.92 -26.66
C ASN A 465 12.05 12.72 -27.14
N LYS A 466 12.10 11.62 -26.38
CA LYS A 466 12.81 10.40 -26.80
C LYS A 466 11.99 9.51 -27.74
N TYR A 467 10.68 9.78 -27.89
CA TYR A 467 9.77 8.94 -28.66
C TYR A 467 9.35 9.60 -29.98
N ILE A 468 8.75 8.82 -30.89
CA ILE A 468 8.21 9.32 -32.15
C ILE A 468 7.11 10.37 -31.91
N GLU A 469 6.89 11.25 -32.89
CA GLU A 469 6.02 12.44 -32.73
C GLU A 469 4.61 12.13 -32.20
N ARG A 470 3.99 11.03 -32.65
CA ARG A 470 2.68 10.58 -32.16
C ARG A 470 2.72 10.24 -30.67
N THR A 471 3.66 9.39 -30.25
CA THR A 471 3.84 8.97 -28.85
C THR A 471 4.21 10.17 -27.97
N LYS A 472 5.09 11.04 -28.45
CA LYS A 472 5.48 12.28 -27.78
C LYS A 472 4.26 13.17 -27.49
N LYS A 473 3.41 13.42 -28.48
CA LYS A 473 2.18 14.22 -28.30
C LYS A 473 1.28 13.62 -27.24
N GLN A 474 1.10 12.30 -27.27
CA GLN A 474 0.24 11.61 -26.33
C GLN A 474 0.81 11.62 -24.90
N LEU A 475 2.11 11.38 -24.72
CA LEU A 475 2.76 11.47 -23.42
C LEU A 475 2.69 12.88 -22.84
N ASN A 476 2.95 13.91 -23.64
CA ASN A 476 2.77 15.30 -23.20
C ASN A 476 1.34 15.57 -22.75
N TYR A 477 0.34 15.04 -23.46
CA TYR A 477 -1.07 15.17 -23.05
C TYR A 477 -1.31 14.49 -21.70
N TRP A 478 -0.92 13.22 -21.54
CA TRP A 478 -1.15 12.45 -20.31
C TRP A 478 -0.33 12.92 -19.09
N GLN A 479 0.78 13.62 -19.30
CA GLN A 479 1.54 14.27 -18.22
C GLN A 479 0.87 15.57 -17.73
N ASN A 480 0.07 16.22 -18.58
CA ASN A 480 -0.68 17.42 -18.21
C ASN A 480 -2.11 17.10 -17.73
N ALA A 481 -2.71 16.06 -18.30
CA ALA A 481 -4.03 15.55 -17.98
C ALA A 481 -3.90 14.08 -17.52
N ASN A 482 -3.53 13.92 -16.24
CA ASN A 482 -3.32 12.61 -15.63
C ASN A 482 -4.56 11.71 -15.81
N TYR A 483 -4.31 10.42 -16.02
CA TYR A 483 -5.32 9.36 -16.13
C TYR A 483 -6.29 9.42 -17.31
N GLU A 484 -6.24 10.43 -18.18
CA GLU A 484 -7.05 10.48 -19.42
C GLU A 484 -6.86 9.26 -20.34
N TRP A 485 -5.75 8.53 -20.18
CA TRP A 485 -5.51 7.26 -20.86
C TRP A 485 -6.37 6.10 -20.34
N ALA A 486 -6.88 6.15 -19.11
CA ALA A 486 -7.57 5.04 -18.47
C ALA A 486 -8.86 4.63 -19.20
N THR A 487 -9.52 5.56 -19.90
CA THR A 487 -10.70 5.29 -20.73
C THR A 487 -10.47 4.25 -21.81
N ASP A 488 -9.25 4.17 -22.33
CA ASP A 488 -8.94 3.25 -23.42
C ASP A 488 -8.33 1.95 -22.89
N TYR A 489 -7.52 2.02 -21.83
CA TYR A 489 -6.64 0.91 -21.43
C TYR A 489 -7.06 0.18 -20.15
N VAL A 490 -8.01 0.69 -19.36
CA VAL A 490 -8.39 0.10 -18.07
C VAL A 490 -9.84 -0.32 -18.05
N TYR A 491 -10.07 -1.60 -17.74
CA TYR A 491 -11.39 -2.23 -17.72
C TYR A 491 -11.65 -2.89 -16.36
N GLY A 492 -12.87 -2.71 -15.85
CA GLY A 492 -13.38 -3.32 -14.64
C GLY A 492 -14.77 -3.90 -14.90
N ILE A 493 -15.08 -5.10 -14.41
CA ILE A 493 -16.42 -5.68 -14.45
C ILE A 493 -16.87 -5.97 -13.02
N GLU A 494 -18.07 -5.53 -12.67
CA GLU A 494 -18.69 -5.84 -11.39
C GLU A 494 -20.19 -6.06 -11.57
N LYS A 495 -20.74 -7.06 -10.88
CA LYS A 495 -22.14 -7.51 -11.01
C LYS A 495 -23.07 -6.79 -10.03
N ASP A 496 -22.58 -6.38 -8.86
CA ASP A 496 -23.35 -5.57 -7.91
C ASP A 496 -23.31 -4.09 -8.31
N TYR A 497 -24.48 -3.55 -8.66
CA TYR A 497 -24.67 -2.14 -8.99
C TYR A 497 -24.13 -1.17 -7.90
N ARG A 498 -24.29 -1.51 -6.62
CA ARG A 498 -23.77 -0.69 -5.52
C ARG A 498 -22.26 -0.61 -5.59
N LEU A 499 -21.58 -1.73 -5.86
CA LEU A 499 -20.13 -1.80 -5.97
C LEU A 499 -19.61 -1.11 -7.23
N VAL A 500 -20.31 -1.20 -8.37
CA VAL A 500 -19.98 -0.42 -9.57
C VAL A 500 -20.02 1.09 -9.28
N LYS A 501 -21.09 1.56 -8.62
CA LYS A 501 -21.22 2.97 -8.24
C LYS A 501 -20.08 3.39 -7.31
N VAL A 502 -19.80 2.58 -6.29
CA VAL A 502 -18.70 2.77 -5.34
C VAL A 502 -17.35 2.81 -6.04
N GLY A 503 -17.05 1.85 -6.91
CA GLY A 503 -15.80 1.81 -7.67
C GLY A 503 -15.65 2.99 -8.62
N LYS A 504 -16.74 3.44 -9.26
CA LYS A 504 -16.71 4.68 -10.06
C LYS A 504 -16.44 5.92 -9.21
N VAL A 505 -17.15 6.09 -8.10
CA VAL A 505 -16.88 7.19 -7.15
C VAL A 505 -15.44 7.11 -6.65
N GLY A 506 -14.95 5.93 -6.31
CA GLY A 506 -13.56 5.68 -5.93
C GLY A 506 -12.58 6.18 -6.98
N CYS A 507 -12.77 5.83 -8.26
CA CYS A 507 -11.95 6.36 -9.34
C CYS A 507 -11.92 7.92 -9.29
N TYR A 508 -13.09 8.57 -9.23
CA TYR A 508 -13.18 10.04 -9.22
C TYR A 508 -12.44 10.68 -8.04
N LEU A 509 -12.57 10.08 -6.85
CA LEU A 509 -11.88 10.52 -5.64
C LEU A 509 -10.35 10.33 -5.74
N HIS A 510 -9.90 9.36 -6.53
CA HIS A 510 -8.49 9.11 -6.79
C HIS A 510 -7.92 9.94 -7.96
N GLY A 511 -8.72 10.83 -8.52
CA GLY A 511 -8.29 11.78 -9.55
C GLY A 511 -8.61 11.38 -10.99
N ASP A 512 -9.30 10.25 -11.21
CA ASP A 512 -9.71 9.79 -12.54
C ASP A 512 -11.19 9.36 -12.59
N GLY A 513 -11.96 9.89 -13.53
CA GLY A 513 -13.35 9.45 -13.72
C GLY A 513 -13.56 8.29 -14.69
N LEU A 514 -12.53 7.94 -15.45
CA LEU A 514 -12.72 7.53 -16.82
C LEU A 514 -12.46 6.05 -17.08
N ALA A 515 -11.79 5.34 -16.17
CA ALA A 515 -11.64 3.87 -16.26
C ALA A 515 -12.98 3.16 -16.50
N ASN A 516 -13.02 2.13 -17.35
CA ASN A 516 -14.26 1.46 -17.74
C ASN A 516 -14.74 0.48 -16.67
N VAL A 517 -15.40 0.96 -15.62
CA VAL A 517 -16.11 0.11 -14.65
C VAL A 517 -17.51 -0.22 -15.19
N ILE A 518 -17.73 -1.46 -15.57
CA ILE A 518 -18.91 -1.95 -16.29
C ILE A 518 -19.78 -2.79 -15.36
N LEU A 519 -21.07 -2.43 -15.23
CA LEU A 519 -22.07 -3.26 -14.58
C LEU A 519 -22.44 -4.43 -15.48
N SER A 520 -21.87 -5.61 -15.24
CA SER A 520 -22.14 -6.82 -15.99
C SER A 520 -21.67 -8.07 -15.24
N ASP A 521 -21.90 -9.25 -15.83
CA ASP A 521 -21.35 -10.51 -15.33
C ASP A 521 -19.95 -10.73 -15.94
N GLY A 522 -18.93 -10.95 -15.10
CA GLY A 522 -17.55 -11.22 -15.54
C GLY A 522 -17.38 -12.50 -16.37
N LEU A 523 -18.36 -13.42 -16.32
CA LEU A 523 -18.38 -14.66 -17.10
C LEU A 523 -19.28 -14.59 -18.34
N GLY A 524 -19.86 -13.43 -18.65
CA GLY A 524 -20.75 -13.23 -19.79
C GLY A 524 -20.10 -13.55 -21.16
N ASN A 525 -20.90 -13.89 -22.16
CA ASN A 525 -20.40 -14.17 -23.52
C ASN A 525 -19.88 -12.89 -24.21
N PHE A 526 -18.69 -12.96 -24.83
CA PHE A 526 -18.04 -11.79 -25.42
C PHE A 526 -18.81 -11.11 -26.57
N ALA A 527 -19.63 -11.87 -27.31
CA ALA A 527 -20.40 -11.34 -28.44
C ALA A 527 -21.84 -11.00 -28.05
N ASN A 528 -22.46 -11.76 -27.15
CA ASN A 528 -23.89 -11.63 -26.85
C ASN A 528 -24.18 -10.71 -25.65
N THR A 529 -23.20 -10.45 -24.78
CA THR A 529 -23.39 -9.56 -23.63
C THR A 529 -23.41 -8.10 -24.07
N LYS A 530 -24.57 -7.45 -23.95
CA LYS A 530 -24.82 -6.08 -24.44
C LYS A 530 -24.01 -5.00 -23.71
N ASP A 531 -23.69 -5.21 -22.44
CA ASP A 531 -22.96 -4.24 -21.63
C ASP A 531 -21.44 -4.27 -21.89
N TYR A 532 -20.91 -5.30 -22.55
CA TYR A 532 -19.49 -5.38 -22.90
C TYR A 532 -19.16 -4.35 -24.00
N LYS A 533 -18.02 -3.66 -23.85
CA LYS A 533 -17.59 -2.56 -24.74
C LYS A 533 -16.11 -2.65 -25.07
N GLY A 534 -15.70 -1.95 -26.14
CA GLY A 534 -14.29 -1.85 -26.53
C GLY A 534 -13.66 -3.23 -26.74
N LYS A 535 -12.45 -3.44 -26.20
CA LYS A 535 -11.69 -4.70 -26.31
C LYS A 535 -12.38 -5.91 -25.70
N LEU A 536 -13.34 -5.71 -24.78
CA LEU A 536 -14.07 -6.78 -24.14
C LEU A 536 -15.15 -7.39 -25.05
N HIS A 537 -15.70 -6.61 -25.99
CA HIS A 537 -16.78 -7.06 -26.88
C HIS A 537 -16.23 -7.63 -28.19
N LYS A 538 -16.79 -8.76 -28.65
CA LYS A 538 -16.55 -9.32 -29.98
C LYS A 538 -17.70 -8.98 -30.92
N GLU A 539 -17.41 -8.26 -32.01
CA GLU A 539 -18.42 -7.88 -33.01
C GLU A 539 -19.06 -9.09 -33.73
N GLN A 540 -18.31 -10.20 -33.87
CA GLN A 540 -18.78 -11.42 -34.50
C GLN A 540 -18.50 -12.63 -33.61
N ASN A 541 -19.48 -13.53 -33.53
CA ASN A 541 -19.29 -14.83 -32.89
C ASN A 541 -18.53 -15.76 -33.84
N ASP A 542 -17.21 -15.73 -33.76
CA ASP A 542 -16.26 -16.58 -34.50
C ASP A 542 -16.22 -18.04 -34.00
N LYS A 543 -17.12 -18.41 -33.08
CA LYS A 543 -17.14 -19.69 -32.34
C LYS A 543 -15.90 -19.95 -31.48
N GLN A 544 -14.96 -18.99 -31.39
CA GLN A 544 -13.83 -19.09 -30.47
C GLN A 544 -14.24 -18.51 -29.13
N GLN A 545 -14.03 -19.30 -28.08
CA GLN A 545 -14.21 -18.88 -26.70
C GLN A 545 -13.22 -17.78 -26.28
N ASP A 546 -12.07 -17.67 -26.96
CA ASP A 546 -10.96 -16.79 -26.59
C ASP A 546 -11.15 -15.36 -27.15
N ASN A 547 -11.07 -14.34 -26.29
CA ASN A 547 -11.05 -12.92 -26.64
C ASN A 547 -9.62 -12.42 -26.94
N GLN A 548 -8.65 -12.77 -26.08
CA GLN A 548 -7.22 -12.46 -26.23
C GLN A 548 -6.91 -10.98 -26.54
N GLN A 549 -7.56 -10.04 -25.87
CA GLN A 549 -7.31 -8.60 -26.08
C GLN A 549 -6.56 -7.91 -24.94
N PHE A 550 -6.30 -8.57 -23.81
CA PHE A 550 -5.71 -7.94 -22.62
C PHE A 550 -4.27 -8.38 -22.38
N ASP A 551 -3.43 -7.43 -21.98
CA ASP A 551 -2.02 -7.66 -21.66
C ASP A 551 -1.81 -8.01 -20.19
N ILE A 552 -2.68 -7.50 -19.31
CA ILE A 552 -2.62 -7.66 -17.86
C ILE A 552 -4.01 -8.01 -17.31
N LEU A 553 -4.07 -9.00 -16.43
CA LEU A 553 -5.26 -9.32 -15.64
C LEU A 553 -4.93 -9.29 -14.15
N LEU A 554 -5.63 -8.44 -13.42
CA LEU A 554 -5.51 -8.27 -11.97
C LEU A 554 -6.89 -8.48 -11.38
N SER A 555 -7.06 -9.47 -10.50
CA SER A 555 -8.39 -9.71 -9.93
C SER A 555 -8.40 -10.54 -8.66
N ASN A 556 -9.46 -10.36 -7.88
CA ASN A 556 -9.83 -11.17 -6.74
C ASN A 556 -11.28 -11.70 -6.96
N PRO A 557 -11.46 -12.74 -7.78
CA PRO A 557 -12.79 -13.30 -8.06
C PRO A 557 -13.40 -13.98 -6.82
N PRO A 558 -14.73 -14.17 -6.79
CA PRO A 558 -15.42 -14.82 -5.66
C PRO A 558 -14.94 -16.27 -5.45
N TYR A 559 -14.70 -16.66 -4.19
CA TYR A 559 -14.03 -17.93 -3.83
C TYR A 559 -14.92 -19.17 -3.71
N SER A 560 -16.24 -18.98 -3.80
CA SER A 560 -17.25 -20.04 -3.92
C SER A 560 -18.64 -19.40 -3.89
N VAL A 561 -19.54 -19.80 -4.80
CA VAL A 561 -20.94 -19.35 -4.80
C VAL A 561 -21.84 -20.57 -4.86
N ALA A 562 -22.57 -20.84 -3.78
CA ALA A 562 -23.40 -22.05 -3.66
C ALA A 562 -24.44 -22.15 -4.80
N ALA A 563 -24.51 -23.31 -5.45
CA ALA A 563 -25.47 -23.64 -6.50
C ALA A 563 -25.55 -22.61 -7.65
N PHE A 564 -24.44 -21.91 -7.95
CA PHE A 564 -24.44 -20.81 -8.92
C PHE A 564 -24.94 -21.26 -10.30
N ARG A 565 -24.61 -22.49 -10.71
CA ARG A 565 -24.97 -23.05 -12.02
C ARG A 565 -26.47 -22.97 -12.31
N GLN A 566 -27.33 -23.22 -11.32
CA GLN A 566 -28.79 -23.15 -11.50
C GLN A 566 -29.26 -21.76 -11.92
N THR A 567 -28.62 -20.73 -11.37
CA THR A 567 -28.97 -19.33 -11.59
C THR A 567 -28.30 -18.72 -12.82
N THR A 568 -27.25 -19.37 -13.38
CA THR A 568 -26.42 -18.78 -14.43
C THR A 568 -26.54 -19.49 -15.80
N ARG A 569 -27.24 -20.62 -15.88
CA ARG A 569 -27.35 -21.45 -17.10
C ARG A 569 -27.92 -20.73 -18.34
N ASP A 570 -28.68 -19.66 -18.14
CA ASP A 570 -29.28 -18.88 -19.22
C ASP A 570 -28.31 -17.81 -19.78
N TYR A 571 -27.18 -17.57 -19.10
CA TYR A 571 -26.21 -16.53 -19.45
C TYR A 571 -24.92 -17.09 -20.08
N TYR A 572 -24.46 -18.26 -19.61
CA TYR A 572 -23.30 -18.96 -20.16
C TYR A 572 -23.42 -20.48 -19.98
N THR A 573 -22.78 -21.22 -20.89
CA THR A 573 -22.98 -22.66 -21.09
C THR A 573 -21.65 -23.39 -21.37
N GLU A 574 -21.72 -24.69 -21.64
CA GLU A 574 -20.60 -25.50 -22.14
C GLU A 574 -20.03 -25.03 -23.48
N LYS A 575 -20.74 -24.15 -24.22
CA LYS A 575 -20.19 -23.52 -25.43
C LYS A 575 -19.20 -22.41 -25.09
N ASP A 576 -19.36 -21.79 -23.93
CA ASP A 576 -18.57 -20.65 -23.47
C ASP A 576 -17.38 -21.08 -22.62
N PHE A 577 -17.49 -22.22 -21.94
CA PHE A 577 -16.47 -22.73 -21.02
C PHE A 577 -16.34 -24.26 -21.10
N ASP A 578 -15.10 -24.73 -21.31
CA ASP A 578 -14.74 -26.15 -21.31
C ASP A 578 -14.91 -26.78 -19.92
N LEU A 579 -14.67 -26.01 -18.85
CA LEU A 579 -14.82 -26.49 -17.48
C LEU A 579 -16.28 -26.67 -17.05
N TYR A 580 -17.23 -26.06 -17.77
CA TYR A 580 -18.65 -26.06 -17.39
C TYR A 580 -19.25 -27.47 -17.31
N GLN A 581 -18.77 -28.40 -18.15
CA GLN A 581 -19.24 -29.78 -18.17
C GLN A 581 -18.92 -30.57 -16.88
N TYR A 582 -17.97 -30.09 -16.07
CA TYR A 582 -17.59 -30.72 -14.80
C TYR A 582 -18.36 -30.18 -13.60
N LEU A 583 -19.25 -29.20 -13.82
CA LEU A 583 -20.12 -28.65 -12.78
C LEU A 583 -21.39 -29.50 -12.62
N THR A 584 -21.88 -29.55 -11.39
CA THR A 584 -23.21 -30.06 -11.04
C THR A 584 -24.12 -28.91 -10.64
N ASP A 585 -25.42 -29.15 -10.51
CA ASP A 585 -26.37 -28.10 -10.09
C ASP A 585 -26.14 -27.64 -8.64
N ASN A 586 -25.39 -28.41 -7.85
CA ASN A 586 -24.99 -28.06 -6.48
C ASN A 586 -23.54 -27.56 -6.39
N SER A 587 -22.84 -27.42 -7.53
CA SER A 587 -21.46 -26.93 -7.56
C SER A 587 -21.37 -25.52 -7.01
N SER A 588 -20.26 -25.25 -6.34
CA SER A 588 -19.96 -23.96 -5.74
C SER A 588 -18.64 -23.35 -6.23
N GLU A 589 -17.91 -24.05 -7.11
CA GLU A 589 -16.55 -23.75 -7.57
C GLU A 589 -16.50 -22.73 -8.72
N ILE A 590 -17.19 -21.60 -8.58
CA ILE A 590 -17.28 -20.57 -9.63
C ILE A 590 -15.90 -19.99 -10.02
N GLU A 591 -14.96 -19.95 -9.07
CA GLU A 591 -13.60 -19.49 -9.28
C GLU A 591 -12.86 -20.30 -10.34
N CYS A 592 -13.24 -21.57 -10.57
CA CYS A 592 -12.69 -22.39 -11.65
C CYS A 592 -13.05 -21.81 -13.03
N LEU A 593 -14.25 -21.28 -13.21
CA LEU A 593 -14.66 -20.62 -14.46
C LEU A 593 -13.94 -19.27 -14.64
N PHE A 594 -13.66 -18.54 -13.56
CA PHE A 594 -12.86 -17.31 -13.61
C PHE A 594 -11.40 -17.58 -14.01
N VAL A 595 -10.82 -18.72 -13.62
CA VAL A 595 -9.50 -19.16 -14.11
C VAL A 595 -9.52 -19.43 -15.62
N GLU A 596 -10.58 -20.07 -16.13
CA GLU A 596 -10.75 -20.25 -17.57
C GLU A 596 -10.98 -18.91 -18.29
N ARG A 597 -11.79 -18.01 -17.71
CA ARG A 597 -12.02 -16.66 -18.25
C ARG A 597 -10.71 -15.85 -18.35
N MET A 598 -9.81 -16.00 -17.38
CA MET A 598 -8.47 -15.39 -17.44
C MET A 598 -7.68 -15.87 -18.66
N LYS A 599 -7.73 -17.18 -18.97
CA LYS A 599 -7.13 -17.75 -20.19
C LYS A 599 -7.72 -17.17 -21.46
N GLN A 600 -9.04 -16.97 -21.47
CA GLN A 600 -9.78 -16.46 -22.62
C GLN A 600 -9.49 -14.96 -22.88
N LEU A 601 -9.26 -14.15 -21.84
CA LEU A 601 -9.03 -12.70 -21.95
C LEU A 601 -7.60 -12.33 -22.31
N LEU A 602 -6.61 -13.03 -21.75
CA LEU A 602 -5.20 -12.66 -21.89
C LEU A 602 -4.63 -13.03 -23.27
N LYS A 603 -3.91 -12.09 -23.87
CA LYS A 603 -3.03 -12.32 -25.03
C LYS A 603 -1.91 -13.28 -24.68
N ASP A 604 -1.30 -13.88 -25.71
CA ASP A 604 -0.04 -14.60 -25.56
C ASP A 604 1.05 -13.70 -24.94
N GLY A 605 1.73 -14.19 -23.91
CA GLY A 605 2.69 -13.43 -23.12
C GLY A 605 2.08 -12.46 -22.11
N GLY A 606 0.75 -12.31 -22.08
CA GLY A 606 0.03 -11.51 -21.09
C GLY A 606 0.26 -12.01 -19.66
N LEU A 607 0.19 -11.10 -18.69
CA LEU A 607 0.51 -11.37 -17.30
C LEU A 607 -0.75 -11.40 -16.43
N ALA A 608 -0.77 -12.28 -15.43
CA ALA A 608 -1.84 -12.32 -14.45
C ALA A 608 -1.29 -12.23 -13.02
N GLY A 609 -1.98 -11.46 -12.18
CA GLY A 609 -1.87 -11.49 -10.73
C GLY A 609 -3.27 -11.72 -10.15
N ILE A 610 -3.58 -12.97 -9.79
CA ILE A 610 -4.93 -13.37 -9.39
C ILE A 610 -4.93 -13.98 -8.00
N ILE A 611 -5.88 -13.57 -7.17
CA ILE A 611 -6.10 -14.14 -5.83
C ILE A 611 -7.14 -15.25 -5.92
N LEU A 612 -6.82 -16.43 -5.39
CA LEU A 612 -7.69 -17.61 -5.41
C LEU A 612 -7.64 -18.34 -4.05
N PRO A 613 -8.66 -19.14 -3.70
CA PRO A 613 -8.57 -20.00 -2.52
C PRO A 613 -7.44 -21.02 -2.70
N SER A 614 -6.72 -21.34 -1.61
CA SER A 614 -5.57 -22.27 -1.68
C SER A 614 -5.96 -23.68 -2.16
N SER A 615 -7.24 -24.04 -2.07
CA SER A 615 -7.83 -25.28 -2.58
C SER A 615 -7.57 -25.50 -4.07
N ILE A 616 -7.39 -24.42 -4.86
CA ILE A 616 -7.11 -24.51 -6.30
C ILE A 616 -5.87 -25.37 -6.59
N LEU A 617 -4.91 -25.39 -5.67
CA LEU A 617 -3.65 -26.12 -5.80
C LEU A 617 -3.77 -27.62 -5.44
N THR A 618 -4.74 -28.01 -4.61
CA THR A 618 -4.75 -29.35 -3.96
C THR A 618 -6.04 -30.15 -4.10
N ASN A 619 -7.21 -29.52 -4.20
CA ASN A 619 -8.50 -30.23 -4.21
C ASN A 619 -8.71 -31.00 -5.52
N THR A 620 -9.54 -32.05 -5.51
CA THR A 620 -9.82 -32.91 -6.68
C THR A 620 -11.10 -32.51 -7.41
N GLY A 621 -11.46 -33.22 -8.48
CA GLY A 621 -12.69 -32.92 -9.25
C GLY A 621 -12.48 -31.83 -10.29
N ILE A 622 -13.35 -30.81 -10.34
CA ILE A 622 -13.18 -29.68 -11.26
C ILE A 622 -11.84 -28.98 -11.06
N TYR A 623 -11.36 -28.86 -9.82
CA TYR A 623 -10.06 -28.30 -9.49
C TYR A 623 -8.89 -29.02 -10.20
N THR A 624 -8.98 -30.33 -10.41
CA THR A 624 -7.99 -31.08 -11.21
C THR A 624 -7.99 -30.58 -12.65
N LYS A 625 -9.16 -30.37 -13.25
CA LYS A 625 -9.32 -29.82 -14.61
C LYS A 625 -8.88 -28.36 -14.71
N THR A 626 -9.11 -27.57 -13.67
CA THR A 626 -8.60 -26.21 -13.57
C THR A 626 -7.07 -26.18 -13.53
N ARG A 627 -6.42 -27.10 -12.81
CA ARG A 627 -4.95 -27.23 -12.83
C ARG A 627 -4.42 -27.70 -14.17
N GLU A 628 -5.12 -28.62 -14.85
CA GLU A 628 -4.78 -29.00 -16.23
C GLU A 628 -4.78 -27.78 -17.17
N LEU A 629 -5.78 -26.90 -17.05
CA LEU A 629 -5.86 -25.64 -17.80
C LEU A 629 -4.70 -24.71 -17.44
N LEU A 630 -4.45 -24.46 -16.15
CA LEU A 630 -3.35 -23.62 -15.68
C LEU A 630 -2.00 -24.08 -16.23
N LEU A 631 -1.70 -25.38 -16.10
CA LEU A 631 -0.44 -25.95 -16.58
C LEU A 631 -0.30 -25.85 -18.09
N LYS A 632 -1.35 -26.12 -18.87
CA LYS A 632 -1.30 -26.07 -20.34
C LYS A 632 -1.10 -24.66 -20.88
N TYR A 633 -1.77 -23.67 -20.28
CA TYR A 633 -1.88 -22.33 -20.86
C TYR A 633 -1.08 -21.27 -20.12
N PHE A 634 -0.44 -21.59 -18.99
CA PHE A 634 0.35 -20.63 -18.23
C PHE A 634 1.72 -21.18 -17.80
N GLU A 635 2.66 -20.25 -17.68
CA GLU A 635 3.91 -20.41 -16.94
C GLU A 635 3.69 -19.87 -15.52
N PHE A 636 4.04 -20.65 -14.50
CA PHE A 636 4.01 -20.22 -13.11
C PHE A 636 5.29 -19.43 -12.80
N VAL A 637 5.14 -18.14 -12.49
CA VAL A 637 6.27 -17.27 -12.14
C VAL A 637 6.46 -17.25 -10.63
N ALA A 638 5.38 -17.08 -9.88
CA ALA A 638 5.40 -17.12 -8.42
C ALA A 638 4.06 -17.55 -7.83
N ILE A 639 4.12 -18.09 -6.62
CA ILE A 639 2.95 -18.37 -5.78
C ILE A 639 3.17 -17.71 -4.41
N THR A 640 2.26 -16.84 -4.01
CA THR A 640 2.27 -16.23 -2.67
C THR A 640 1.18 -16.84 -1.81
N GLU A 641 1.53 -17.38 -0.65
CA GLU A 641 0.60 -17.90 0.35
C GLU A 641 0.22 -16.79 1.33
N LEU A 642 -1.07 -16.44 1.33
CA LEU A 642 -1.67 -15.44 2.22
C LEU A 642 -2.42 -16.16 3.35
N GLY A 643 -2.11 -15.79 4.58
CA GLY A 643 -2.76 -16.34 5.76
C GLY A 643 -4.21 -15.84 5.94
N SER A 644 -4.86 -16.36 6.97
CA SER A 644 -6.26 -16.08 7.26
C SER A 644 -6.52 -14.67 7.81
N ASN A 645 -5.49 -13.90 8.20
CA ASN A 645 -5.66 -12.52 8.68
C ASN A 645 -5.46 -11.48 7.58
N THR A 646 -5.19 -11.92 6.34
CA THR A 646 -4.94 -11.01 5.22
C THR A 646 -6.21 -10.25 4.83
N PHE A 647 -7.38 -10.87 4.94
CA PHE A 647 -8.69 -10.30 4.57
C PHE A 647 -9.60 -10.19 5.81
N MET A 648 -10.39 -9.11 5.89
CA MET A 648 -11.15 -8.74 7.09
C MET A 648 -12.23 -9.77 7.51
N ALA A 649 -12.88 -10.46 6.58
CA ALA A 649 -14.12 -11.22 6.85
C ALA A 649 -14.04 -12.74 6.60
N THR A 650 -12.84 -13.31 6.46
CA THR A 650 -12.69 -14.72 6.03
C THR A 650 -11.49 -15.39 6.69
N GLY A 651 -11.70 -16.60 7.21
CA GLY A 651 -10.64 -17.49 7.68
C GLY A 651 -10.00 -18.35 6.57
N THR A 652 -10.42 -18.19 5.31
CA THR A 652 -9.94 -18.99 4.18
C THR A 652 -8.53 -18.57 3.80
N ASN A 653 -7.61 -19.53 3.79
CA ASN A 653 -6.27 -19.33 3.24
C ASN A 653 -6.35 -19.14 1.73
N THR A 654 -5.63 -18.14 1.24
CA THR A 654 -5.65 -17.77 -0.18
C THR A 654 -4.24 -17.82 -0.75
N VAL A 655 -4.17 -17.87 -2.07
CA VAL A 655 -2.92 -17.80 -2.81
C VAL A 655 -3.03 -16.70 -3.87
N VAL A 656 -1.94 -15.98 -4.09
CA VAL A 656 -1.78 -15.18 -5.30
C VAL A 656 -0.99 -15.99 -6.31
N LEU A 657 -1.58 -16.23 -7.48
CA LEU A 657 -0.87 -16.81 -8.62
C LEU A 657 -0.35 -15.70 -9.53
N PHE A 658 0.96 -15.67 -9.71
CA PHE A 658 1.64 -14.83 -10.69
C PHE A 658 1.95 -15.67 -11.92
N LEU A 659 1.28 -15.37 -13.04
CA LEU A 659 1.27 -16.21 -14.21
C LEU A 659 1.64 -15.44 -15.48
N ARG A 660 2.23 -16.13 -16.45
CA ARG A 660 2.41 -15.64 -17.82
C ARG A 660 1.67 -16.56 -18.79
N ARG A 661 0.84 -15.98 -19.66
CA ARG A 661 0.06 -16.71 -20.67
C ARG A 661 0.96 -17.31 -21.74
N ARG A 662 0.88 -18.63 -21.96
CA ARG A 662 1.52 -19.37 -23.06
C ARG A 662 0.70 -19.23 -24.33
N ASN A 663 1.29 -19.50 -25.49
CA ASN A 663 0.52 -19.64 -26.72
C ASN A 663 -0.30 -20.96 -26.74
N ASN A 664 -1.53 -20.92 -27.25
CA ASN A 664 -2.43 -22.09 -27.28
C ASN A 664 -1.83 -23.32 -28.00
N TYR A 665 -0.94 -23.13 -28.98
CA TYR A 665 -0.32 -24.21 -29.75
C TYR A 665 0.86 -24.87 -29.06
N GLU A 666 1.46 -24.25 -28.03
CA GLU A 666 2.61 -24.83 -27.31
C GLU A 666 2.27 -26.21 -26.74
N TYR A 667 1.16 -26.31 -25.99
CA TYR A 667 0.76 -27.57 -25.39
C TYR A 667 0.33 -28.60 -26.45
N VAL A 668 -0.30 -28.17 -27.54
CA VAL A 668 -0.71 -29.05 -28.66
C VAL A 668 0.52 -29.67 -29.33
N ASN A 669 1.55 -28.86 -29.56
CA ASN A 669 2.81 -29.32 -30.16
C ASN A 669 3.58 -30.24 -29.22
N LEU A 670 3.58 -29.93 -27.92
CA LEU A 670 4.14 -30.81 -26.91
C LEU A 670 3.41 -32.16 -26.87
N GLN A 671 2.07 -32.15 -26.89
CA GLN A 671 1.27 -33.36 -26.91
C GLN A 671 1.58 -34.21 -28.14
N LYS A 672 1.65 -33.63 -29.35
CA LYS A 672 2.07 -34.35 -30.56
C LYS A 672 3.47 -34.97 -30.44
N SER A 673 4.39 -34.29 -29.75
CA SER A 673 5.75 -34.79 -29.53
C SER A 673 5.78 -35.98 -28.57
N VAL A 674 4.98 -35.91 -27.50
CA VAL A 674 4.77 -37.04 -26.57
C VAL A 674 4.09 -38.20 -27.30
N ASP A 675 3.06 -37.95 -28.10
CA ASP A 675 2.37 -38.95 -28.92
C ASP A 675 3.35 -39.65 -29.87
N LYS A 676 4.23 -38.88 -30.52
CA LYS A 676 5.28 -39.44 -31.38
C LYS A 676 6.20 -40.38 -30.61
N PHE A 677 6.57 -40.05 -29.38
CA PHE A 677 7.36 -40.95 -28.54
C PHE A 677 6.63 -42.28 -28.28
N PHE A 678 5.36 -42.24 -27.85
CA PHE A 678 4.59 -43.47 -27.60
C PHE A 678 4.34 -44.32 -28.86
N ASN A 679 4.50 -43.75 -30.06
CA ASN A 679 4.40 -44.49 -31.32
C ASN A 679 5.74 -45.03 -31.83
N THR A 680 6.86 -44.39 -31.49
CA THR A 680 8.18 -44.67 -32.09
C THR A 680 9.23 -45.15 -31.10
N HIS A 681 8.96 -45.02 -29.80
CA HIS A 681 9.89 -45.27 -28.68
C HIS A 681 11.24 -44.55 -28.79
N THR A 682 11.30 -43.48 -29.58
CA THR A 682 12.53 -42.69 -29.77
C THR A 682 12.56 -41.52 -28.80
N ASP A 683 13.48 -41.56 -27.83
CA ASP A 683 13.68 -40.50 -26.84
C ASP A 683 14.59 -39.40 -27.39
N GLY A 684 14.08 -38.60 -28.34
CA GLY A 684 14.76 -37.40 -28.84
C GLY A 684 14.46 -36.16 -27.98
N SER A 685 14.88 -34.97 -28.43
CA SER A 685 14.57 -33.74 -27.71
C SER A 685 13.07 -33.39 -27.79
N ILE A 686 12.45 -33.07 -26.65
CA ILE A 686 11.07 -32.58 -26.57
C ILE A 686 11.06 -31.29 -25.76
N ASN A 687 10.44 -30.24 -26.29
CA ASN A 687 10.30 -28.94 -25.61
C ASN A 687 11.65 -28.33 -25.14
N GLY A 688 12.71 -28.52 -25.93
CA GLY A 688 14.07 -28.06 -25.59
C GLY A 688 14.79 -28.89 -24.53
N ILE A 689 14.20 -29.99 -24.06
CA ILE A 689 14.81 -30.93 -23.11
C ILE A 689 15.37 -32.12 -23.90
N GLU A 690 16.65 -32.45 -23.67
CA GLU A 690 17.27 -33.64 -24.25
C GLU A 690 16.89 -34.90 -23.46
N HIS A 691 16.57 -35.98 -24.17
CA HIS A 691 16.17 -37.28 -23.62
C HIS A 691 15.15 -37.21 -22.46
N PRO A 692 14.03 -36.45 -22.62
CA PRO A 692 13.10 -36.18 -21.53
C PRO A 692 12.41 -37.43 -20.99
N VAL A 693 12.26 -38.50 -21.78
CA VAL A 693 11.66 -39.74 -21.29
C VAL A 693 12.62 -40.47 -20.36
N SER A 694 13.90 -40.55 -20.71
CA SER A 694 14.92 -41.11 -19.83
C SER A 694 14.95 -40.37 -18.49
N GLN A 695 14.80 -39.04 -18.51
CA GLN A 695 14.71 -38.24 -17.30
C GLN A 695 13.43 -38.52 -16.50
N TYR A 696 12.28 -38.65 -17.18
CA TYR A 696 11.02 -39.05 -16.56
C TYR A 696 11.14 -40.42 -15.89
N VAL A 697 11.69 -41.42 -16.58
CA VAL A 697 11.88 -42.77 -16.04
C VAL A 697 12.80 -42.74 -14.83
N SER A 698 13.93 -42.04 -14.91
CA SER A 698 14.86 -41.91 -13.78
C SER A 698 14.20 -41.27 -12.54
N ARG A 699 13.27 -40.34 -12.74
CA ARG A 699 12.62 -39.60 -11.65
C ARG A 699 11.41 -40.32 -11.07
N VAL A 700 10.58 -40.90 -11.92
CA VAL A 700 9.23 -41.41 -11.60
C VAL A 700 9.24 -42.93 -11.40
N TRP A 701 10.02 -43.63 -12.22
CA TRP A 701 10.18 -45.08 -12.21
C TRP A 701 11.53 -45.46 -11.60
N GLU A 702 11.79 -44.91 -10.42
CA GLU A 702 13.09 -44.91 -9.79
C GLU A 702 13.74 -46.32 -9.72
N GLY A 703 14.96 -46.45 -10.25
CA GLY A 703 15.68 -47.73 -10.31
C GLY A 703 15.39 -48.57 -11.55
N LEU A 704 14.53 -48.11 -12.45
CA LEU A 704 14.34 -48.68 -13.79
C LEU A 704 15.17 -47.94 -14.84
N THR A 705 15.60 -48.67 -15.87
CA THR A 705 16.21 -48.09 -17.08
C THR A 705 15.13 -47.72 -18.10
N PHE A 706 15.51 -46.91 -19.10
CA PHE A 706 14.65 -46.61 -20.24
C PHE A 706 14.16 -47.90 -20.94
N ASP A 707 15.04 -48.88 -21.14
CA ASP A 707 14.67 -50.18 -21.73
C ASP A 707 13.70 -50.98 -20.84
N ASP A 708 13.89 -50.96 -19.51
CA ASP A 708 12.93 -51.58 -18.59
C ASP A 708 11.55 -50.93 -18.74
N TYR A 709 11.49 -49.61 -18.88
CA TYR A 709 10.24 -48.87 -19.10
C TYR A 709 9.58 -49.19 -20.45
N LEU A 710 10.35 -49.40 -21.52
CA LEU A 710 9.79 -49.83 -22.81
C LEU A 710 9.01 -51.16 -22.69
N THR A 711 9.45 -52.08 -21.83
CA THR A 711 8.70 -53.33 -21.59
C THR A 711 7.31 -53.09 -21.01
N LEU A 712 7.11 -52.02 -20.22
CA LEU A 712 5.79 -51.58 -19.76
C LEU A 712 4.96 -51.05 -20.92
N LEU A 713 5.55 -50.23 -21.79
CA LEU A 713 4.87 -49.64 -22.95
C LEU A 713 4.42 -50.70 -23.96
N ASP A 714 5.24 -51.74 -24.14
CA ASP A 714 4.96 -52.92 -24.97
C ASP A 714 3.95 -53.88 -24.34
N LYS A 715 3.38 -53.54 -23.17
CA LYS A 715 2.39 -54.33 -22.43
C LYS A 715 2.93 -55.69 -21.97
N ASN A 716 4.26 -55.80 -21.79
CA ASN A 716 4.93 -57.01 -21.33
C ASN A 716 6.00 -56.66 -20.27
N PRO A 717 5.58 -56.19 -19.07
CA PRO A 717 6.49 -55.63 -18.09
C PRO A 717 7.44 -56.69 -17.56
N ASN A 718 8.74 -56.40 -17.56
CA ASN A 718 9.75 -57.31 -17.03
C ASN A 718 9.70 -57.43 -15.49
N GLU A 719 10.49 -58.34 -14.92
CA GLU A 719 10.48 -58.58 -13.46
C GLU A 719 10.75 -57.33 -12.61
N LYS A 720 11.60 -56.41 -13.09
CA LYS A 720 11.90 -55.18 -12.34
C LYS A 720 10.68 -54.26 -12.31
N VAL A 721 10.01 -54.09 -13.45
CA VAL A 721 8.78 -53.31 -13.55
C VAL A 721 7.69 -53.92 -12.66
N GLN A 722 7.50 -55.24 -12.71
CA GLN A 722 6.49 -55.93 -11.90
C GLN A 722 6.69 -55.76 -10.39
N LYS A 723 7.95 -55.67 -9.95
CA LYS A 723 8.32 -55.46 -8.53
C LYS A 723 8.24 -53.98 -8.11
N HIS A 724 8.15 -53.04 -9.05
CA HIS A 724 8.12 -51.61 -8.76
C HIS A 724 6.79 -51.17 -8.11
N ASP A 725 6.86 -50.30 -7.10
CA ASP A 725 5.69 -49.90 -6.31
C ASP A 725 4.61 -49.19 -7.15
N LEU A 726 5.01 -48.35 -8.10
CA LEU A 726 4.05 -47.69 -9.01
C LEU A 726 3.27 -48.69 -9.87
N TYR A 727 3.92 -49.74 -10.37
CA TYR A 727 3.22 -50.77 -11.13
C TYR A 727 2.25 -51.56 -10.24
N ARG A 728 2.64 -51.86 -9.00
CA ARG A 728 1.76 -52.49 -8.01
C ARG A 728 0.55 -51.60 -7.72
N GLU A 729 0.73 -50.28 -7.57
CA GLU A 729 -0.39 -49.35 -7.44
C GLU A 729 -1.31 -49.36 -8.66
N TYR A 730 -0.78 -49.40 -9.89
CA TYR A 730 -1.60 -49.55 -11.09
C TYR A 730 -2.44 -50.81 -11.05
N THR A 731 -1.84 -51.96 -10.75
CA THR A 731 -2.58 -53.24 -10.69
C THR A 731 -3.66 -53.24 -9.61
N GLN A 732 -3.48 -52.50 -8.52
CA GLN A 732 -4.46 -52.41 -7.42
C GLN A 732 -5.59 -51.43 -7.74
N LYS A 733 -5.26 -50.20 -8.18
CA LYS A 733 -6.23 -49.11 -8.33
C LYS A 733 -6.94 -49.10 -9.69
N LEU A 734 -6.27 -49.55 -10.75
CA LEU A 734 -6.84 -49.59 -12.10
C LEU A 734 -7.51 -50.93 -12.42
N THR A 735 -8.02 -51.65 -11.41
CA THR A 735 -8.63 -52.97 -11.59
C THR A 735 -9.76 -52.95 -12.63
N THR A 736 -9.56 -53.62 -13.77
CA THR A 736 -10.54 -53.72 -14.86
C THR A 736 -10.92 -55.16 -15.17
N LYS A 737 -12.14 -55.40 -15.69
CA LYS A 737 -12.62 -56.74 -16.06
C LYS A 737 -11.91 -57.34 -17.29
N LYS A 738 -11.27 -56.51 -18.12
CA LYS A 738 -10.57 -56.92 -19.34
C LYS A 738 -9.13 -56.40 -19.34
N GLU A 739 -8.18 -57.24 -19.67
CA GLU A 739 -6.75 -56.89 -19.75
C GLU A 739 -6.46 -55.75 -20.74
N GLN A 740 -7.15 -55.73 -21.88
CA GLN A 740 -7.01 -54.66 -22.87
C GLN A 740 -7.40 -53.27 -22.30
N GLU A 741 -8.38 -53.22 -21.39
CA GLU A 741 -8.82 -51.98 -20.75
C GLU A 741 -7.80 -51.50 -19.72
N PHE A 742 -7.21 -52.43 -18.94
CA PHE A 742 -6.12 -52.13 -18.02
C PHE A 742 -4.96 -51.43 -18.73
N TRP A 743 -4.43 -52.05 -19.80
CA TRP A 743 -3.31 -51.49 -20.56
C TRP A 743 -3.64 -50.15 -21.21
N SER A 744 -4.88 -49.98 -21.70
CA SER A 744 -5.31 -48.70 -22.25
C SER A 744 -5.28 -47.58 -21.20
N LYS A 745 -5.69 -47.87 -19.96
CA LYS A 745 -5.63 -46.92 -18.83
C LYS A 745 -4.21 -46.63 -18.38
N VAL A 746 -3.36 -47.65 -18.26
CA VAL A 746 -1.94 -47.48 -17.86
C VAL A 746 -1.20 -46.62 -18.88
N LEU A 747 -1.31 -46.93 -20.18
CA LEU A 747 -0.64 -46.17 -21.23
C LEU A 747 -1.15 -44.72 -21.33
N ALA A 748 -2.47 -44.51 -21.18
CA ALA A 748 -3.04 -43.16 -21.15
C ALA A 748 -2.51 -42.33 -19.96
N LEU A 749 -2.38 -42.96 -18.80
CA LEU A 749 -1.88 -42.30 -17.59
C LEU A 749 -0.38 -42.00 -17.67
N GLU A 750 0.43 -42.94 -18.16
CA GLU A 750 1.87 -42.71 -18.41
C GLU A 750 2.09 -41.59 -19.44
N LYS A 751 1.29 -41.57 -20.51
CA LYS A 751 1.32 -40.53 -21.52
C LYS A 751 0.98 -39.16 -20.93
N GLU A 752 -0.05 -39.11 -20.09
CA GLU A 752 -0.45 -37.89 -19.40
C GLU A 752 0.64 -37.41 -18.41
N LYS A 753 1.21 -38.32 -17.62
CA LYS A 753 2.29 -38.00 -16.68
C LYS A 753 3.52 -37.48 -17.39
N LEU A 754 3.96 -38.12 -18.47
CA LEU A 754 5.10 -37.66 -19.26
C LEU A 754 4.83 -36.25 -19.82
N PHE A 755 3.63 -36.00 -20.34
CA PHE A 755 3.25 -34.69 -20.85
C PHE A 755 3.39 -33.58 -19.80
N TYR A 756 2.82 -33.76 -18.61
CA TYR A 756 2.94 -32.75 -17.54
C TYR A 756 4.33 -32.70 -16.92
N PHE A 757 5.08 -33.81 -16.93
CA PHE A 757 6.48 -33.83 -16.51
C PHE A 757 7.30 -32.90 -17.38
N VAL A 758 7.24 -33.06 -18.71
CA VAL A 758 7.99 -32.23 -19.67
C VAL A 758 7.59 -30.75 -19.58
N LEU A 759 6.32 -30.48 -19.29
CA LEU A 759 5.81 -29.12 -19.15
C LEU A 759 6.22 -28.45 -17.82
N ALA A 760 6.31 -29.21 -16.73
CA ALA A 760 6.75 -28.72 -15.42
C ALA A 760 8.27 -28.62 -15.30
N TYR A 761 9.01 -29.47 -16.02
CA TYR A 761 10.47 -29.62 -15.93
C TYR A 761 11.28 -28.30 -16.00
N PRO A 762 11.03 -27.37 -16.95
CA PRO A 762 11.84 -26.17 -17.06
C PRO A 762 11.42 -25.05 -16.10
N GLN A 763 10.34 -25.23 -15.32
CA GLN A 763 9.74 -24.14 -14.55
C GLN A 763 10.30 -24.08 -13.13
N LYS A 764 10.91 -22.95 -12.80
CA LYS A 764 11.36 -22.60 -11.46
C LYS A 764 10.64 -21.33 -11.02
N LEU A 765 10.04 -21.36 -9.84
CA LEU A 765 9.16 -20.30 -9.35
C LEU A 765 9.59 -19.78 -7.98
N VAL A 766 9.19 -18.53 -7.72
CA VAL A 766 9.33 -17.90 -6.40
C VAL A 766 8.13 -18.26 -5.53
N ILE A 767 8.40 -18.66 -4.30
CA ILE A 767 7.37 -18.90 -3.28
C ILE A 767 7.52 -17.86 -2.19
N VAL A 768 6.43 -17.15 -1.90
CA VAL A 768 6.35 -16.18 -0.80
C VAL A 768 5.35 -16.69 0.22
N ARG A 769 5.70 -16.61 1.51
CA ARG A 769 4.86 -17.00 2.64
C ARG A 769 4.77 -15.85 3.62
N THR A 770 3.55 -15.39 3.86
CA THR A 770 3.29 -14.33 4.83
C THR A 770 3.55 -14.79 6.28
N GLY A 771 3.39 -16.08 6.55
CA GLY A 771 3.51 -16.65 7.89
C GLY A 771 2.13 -16.93 8.50
N GLU A 772 2.08 -17.12 9.82
CA GLU A 772 0.82 -17.36 10.54
C GLU A 772 0.70 -16.39 11.72
N LYS A 773 -0.53 -15.94 12.01
CA LYS A 773 -0.87 -15.12 13.19
C LYS A 773 -0.04 -13.82 13.25
N GLU A 774 0.77 -13.65 14.30
CA GLU A 774 1.55 -12.42 14.49
C GLU A 774 2.68 -12.28 13.47
N ALA A 775 3.28 -13.39 13.01
CA ALA A 775 4.28 -13.33 11.94
C ALA A 775 3.66 -12.85 10.62
N GLU A 776 2.43 -13.29 10.34
CA GLU A 776 1.64 -12.82 9.19
C GLU A 776 1.42 -11.30 9.26
N LYS A 777 0.87 -10.79 10.36
CA LYS A 777 0.62 -9.35 10.52
C LYS A 777 1.91 -8.51 10.41
N GLN A 778 3.01 -8.99 10.99
CA GLN A 778 4.31 -8.31 10.90
C GLN A 778 4.83 -8.27 9.46
N PHE A 779 4.60 -9.32 8.68
CA PHE A 779 4.99 -9.37 7.27
C PHE A 779 4.09 -8.50 6.39
N LEU A 780 2.77 -8.54 6.62
CA LEU A 780 1.79 -7.71 5.92
C LEU A 780 1.95 -6.21 6.26
N GLY A 781 2.33 -5.89 7.49
CA GLY A 781 2.52 -4.52 8.00
C GLY A 781 1.27 -3.87 8.58
N TYR A 782 0.13 -4.58 8.59
CA TYR A 782 -1.15 -4.06 9.05
C TYR A 782 -1.96 -5.08 9.87
N GLU A 783 -2.98 -4.58 10.57
CA GLU A 783 -4.01 -5.38 11.24
C GLU A 783 -5.41 -4.76 11.10
N PHE A 784 -6.44 -5.58 11.20
CA PHE A 784 -7.83 -5.12 11.24
C PHE A 784 -8.26 -4.87 12.70
N SER A 785 -8.92 -3.74 12.94
CA SER A 785 -9.46 -3.36 14.24
C SER A 785 -10.97 -3.19 14.15
N HIS A 786 -11.68 -3.74 15.13
CA HIS A 786 -13.12 -3.55 15.33
C HIS A 786 -13.42 -2.68 16.56
N ALA A 787 -12.38 -2.06 17.15
CA ALA A 787 -12.54 -1.21 18.32
C ALA A 787 -13.25 0.09 17.93
N ARG A 788 -14.23 0.50 18.74
CA ARG A 788 -15.03 1.71 18.51
C ARG A 788 -14.14 2.95 18.40
N GLY A 789 -14.26 3.72 17.31
CA GLY A 789 -13.43 4.89 17.00
C GLY A 789 -12.04 4.56 16.44
N ARG A 790 -11.74 3.28 16.18
CA ARG A 790 -10.53 2.78 15.52
C ARG A 790 -10.88 1.59 14.62
N GLU A 791 -12.03 1.62 13.98
CA GLU A 791 -12.45 0.60 13.02
C GLU A 791 -11.57 0.65 11.75
N GLY A 792 -11.42 -0.48 11.06
CA GLY A 792 -10.73 -0.55 9.77
C GLY A 792 -9.32 -1.13 9.83
N ILE A 793 -8.51 -0.83 8.81
CA ILE A 793 -7.13 -1.30 8.66
C ILE A 793 -6.15 -0.31 9.30
N HIS A 794 -5.23 -0.81 10.12
CA HIS A 794 -4.25 0.01 10.85
C HIS A 794 -2.85 -0.55 10.67
N ALA A 795 -1.84 0.33 10.64
CA ALA A 795 -0.45 -0.09 10.68
C ALA A 795 -0.15 -0.81 12.01
N ILE A 796 0.63 -1.90 11.95
CA ILE A 796 0.95 -2.70 13.13
C ILE A 796 1.85 -1.96 14.14
N GLN A 797 2.55 -0.92 13.68
CA GLN A 797 3.39 -0.08 14.53
C GLN A 797 2.79 1.32 14.68
N ARG A 798 2.54 1.71 15.92
CA ARG A 798 1.96 3.03 16.24
C ARG A 798 2.89 4.15 15.73
N GLY A 799 2.31 5.10 14.98
CA GLY A 799 3.03 6.26 14.43
C GLY A 799 3.81 5.98 13.14
N LYS A 800 3.65 4.78 12.55
CA LYS A 800 4.13 4.45 11.20
C LYS A 800 2.98 4.24 10.25
N THR A 801 3.25 4.34 8.95
CA THR A 801 2.29 3.96 7.91
C THR A 801 2.36 2.45 7.63
N ILE A 802 1.36 1.91 6.93
CA ILE A 802 1.36 0.48 6.54
C ILE A 802 2.54 0.18 5.61
N GLU A 803 2.88 1.13 4.73
CA GLU A 803 3.96 1.02 3.75
C GLU A 803 5.34 1.00 4.41
N GLU A 804 5.50 1.73 5.52
CA GLU A 804 6.72 1.66 6.35
C GLU A 804 6.85 0.32 7.10
N CYS A 805 5.73 -0.36 7.37
CA CYS A 805 5.70 -1.59 8.15
C CYS A 805 5.76 -2.86 7.29
N THR A 806 5.20 -2.83 6.08
CA THR A 806 5.03 -4.02 5.23
C THR A 806 6.36 -4.56 4.70
N ARG A 807 6.47 -5.88 4.55
CA ARG A 807 7.57 -6.56 3.83
C ARG A 807 7.17 -7.00 2.42
N LEU A 808 5.95 -6.70 2.00
CA LEU A 808 5.43 -7.12 0.70
C LEU A 808 6.06 -6.32 -0.45
N PHE A 809 6.07 -4.99 -0.36
CA PHE A 809 6.50 -4.11 -1.45
C PHE A 809 7.13 -2.81 -0.96
N ASP A 810 7.70 -2.08 -1.91
CA ASP A 810 8.19 -0.71 -1.75
C ASP A 810 7.42 0.19 -2.74
N LEU A 811 6.94 1.35 -2.28
CA LEU A 811 6.18 2.27 -3.13
C LEU A 811 7.05 2.94 -4.19
N HIS A 812 8.34 3.12 -3.92
CA HIS A 812 9.23 3.94 -4.74
C HIS A 812 10.24 3.10 -5.52
N SER A 813 10.36 1.81 -5.22
CA SER A 813 11.29 0.90 -5.88
C SER A 813 10.64 -0.46 -6.21
N PHE A 814 10.95 -0.98 -7.40
CA PHE A 814 10.61 -2.35 -7.81
C PHE A 814 11.69 -3.37 -7.40
N ASP A 815 12.86 -2.91 -6.93
CA ASP A 815 14.06 -3.74 -6.74
C ASP A 815 14.65 -3.60 -5.32
N ASN A 816 13.78 -3.45 -4.31
CA ASN A 816 14.20 -3.42 -2.91
C ASN A 816 14.42 -4.86 -2.39
N PRO A 817 15.64 -5.32 -2.11
CA PRO A 817 15.91 -6.71 -1.72
C PRO A 817 15.23 -7.12 -0.40
N GLN A 818 14.82 -6.16 0.44
CA GLN A 818 14.09 -6.42 1.69
C GLN A 818 12.57 -6.58 1.50
N LYS A 819 12.07 -6.55 0.26
CA LYS A 819 10.65 -6.72 -0.06
C LYS A 819 10.41 -7.94 -0.95
N ALA A 820 9.29 -8.62 -0.72
CA ALA A 820 8.95 -9.84 -1.43
C ALA A 820 8.68 -9.63 -2.93
N SER A 821 8.03 -8.53 -3.29
CA SER A 821 7.70 -8.17 -4.68
C SER A 821 8.92 -8.12 -5.60
N THR A 822 10.08 -7.70 -5.10
CA THR A 822 11.35 -7.68 -5.85
C THR A 822 11.69 -9.03 -6.45
N TYR A 823 11.56 -10.11 -5.68
CA TYR A 823 11.90 -11.45 -6.17
C TYR A 823 10.93 -11.94 -7.23
N ILE A 824 9.65 -11.56 -7.13
CA ILE A 824 8.63 -11.89 -8.12
C ILE A 824 8.84 -11.06 -9.40
N TYR A 825 9.12 -9.77 -9.27
CA TYR A 825 9.48 -8.87 -10.36
C TYR A 825 10.69 -9.42 -11.15
N LYS A 826 11.76 -9.83 -10.45
CA LYS A 826 12.94 -10.46 -11.07
C LYS A 826 12.61 -11.82 -11.71
N ALA A 827 11.72 -12.60 -11.12
CA ALA A 827 11.25 -13.85 -11.72
C ALA A 827 10.51 -13.61 -13.05
N PHE A 828 9.71 -12.55 -13.17
CA PHE A 828 9.14 -12.16 -14.46
C PHE A 828 10.22 -11.77 -15.47
N GLN A 829 11.32 -11.16 -15.05
CA GLN A 829 12.48 -10.88 -15.91
C GLN A 829 13.34 -12.12 -16.22
N LYS A 830 12.95 -13.30 -15.74
CA LYS A 830 13.71 -14.57 -15.81
C LYS A 830 15.05 -14.52 -15.07
N ASP A 831 15.20 -13.61 -14.11
CA ASP A 831 16.35 -13.56 -13.21
C ASP A 831 15.99 -14.17 -11.84
N LEU A 832 16.37 -15.43 -11.65
CA LEU A 832 16.15 -16.17 -10.40
C LEU A 832 17.44 -16.30 -9.57
N ASN A 833 18.52 -15.61 -9.96
CA ASN A 833 19.85 -15.77 -9.35
C ASN A 833 20.16 -14.73 -8.28
N VAL A 834 19.34 -13.67 -8.17
CA VAL A 834 19.47 -12.64 -7.13
C VAL A 834 19.50 -13.29 -5.73
N PRO A 835 20.48 -13.01 -4.86
CA PRO A 835 20.48 -13.53 -3.49
C PRO A 835 19.24 -13.09 -2.71
N ILE A 836 18.66 -13.99 -1.90
CA ILE A 836 17.55 -13.63 -1.00
C ILE A 836 18.14 -12.97 0.25
N ASP A 837 17.69 -11.75 0.54
CA ASP A 837 18.05 -10.97 1.71
C ASP A 837 17.80 -11.76 3.01
N ASP A 838 18.71 -11.61 3.97
CA ASP A 838 18.67 -12.34 5.24
C ASP A 838 17.35 -12.16 5.99
N THR A 839 16.73 -10.99 5.88
CA THR A 839 15.46 -10.68 6.55
C THR A 839 14.26 -11.41 5.96
N LEU A 840 14.38 -11.98 4.76
CA LEU A 840 13.30 -12.64 4.03
C LEU A 840 13.53 -14.14 3.81
N LYS A 841 14.63 -14.72 4.29
CA LYS A 841 14.96 -16.14 4.09
C LYS A 841 13.89 -17.12 4.61
N GLU A 842 13.11 -16.72 5.62
CA GLU A 842 12.02 -17.54 6.15
C GLU A 842 10.72 -17.40 5.33
N ASN A 843 10.56 -16.29 4.61
CA ASN A 843 9.34 -15.95 3.87
C ASN A 843 9.46 -16.24 2.37
N VAL A 844 10.63 -16.07 1.77
CA VAL A 844 10.87 -16.18 0.33
C VAL A 844 11.75 -17.39 0.03
N SER A 845 11.34 -18.22 -0.92
CA SER A 845 12.10 -19.38 -1.39
C SER A 845 11.94 -19.59 -2.90
N ARG A 846 12.75 -20.46 -3.50
CA ARG A 846 12.68 -20.82 -4.92
C ARG A 846 12.55 -22.33 -5.07
N LEU A 847 11.51 -22.77 -5.76
CA LEU A 847 11.20 -24.19 -5.95
C LEU A 847 11.00 -24.49 -7.44
N ASP A 848 11.39 -25.70 -7.85
CA ASP A 848 11.09 -26.21 -9.18
C ASP A 848 9.66 -26.78 -9.18
N LEU A 849 8.86 -26.40 -10.18
CA LEU A 849 7.46 -26.84 -10.29
C LEU A 849 7.37 -28.37 -10.33
N LEU A 850 8.36 -29.01 -10.95
CA LEU A 850 8.48 -30.45 -11.01
C LEU A 850 8.52 -31.10 -9.62
N ASP A 851 9.22 -30.51 -8.66
CA ASP A 851 9.31 -31.03 -7.29
C ASP A 851 8.07 -30.72 -6.45
N MET A 852 7.21 -29.81 -6.93
CA MET A 852 5.92 -29.49 -6.32
C MET A 852 4.80 -30.46 -6.75
N MET A 853 5.06 -31.30 -7.75
CA MET A 853 4.09 -32.26 -8.29
C MET A 853 4.48 -33.71 -7.99
N THR A 854 3.49 -34.59 -7.87
CA THR A 854 3.68 -36.01 -7.57
C THR A 854 3.36 -36.87 -8.78
N PHE A 855 4.38 -37.51 -9.37
CA PHE A 855 4.24 -38.36 -10.56
C PHE A 855 4.32 -39.87 -10.25
N ASP A 856 4.85 -40.24 -9.07
CA ASP A 856 5.17 -41.61 -8.64
C ASP A 856 3.98 -42.35 -7.99
N ARG A 857 2.75 -41.89 -8.24
CA ARG A 857 1.50 -42.47 -7.71
C ARG A 857 0.51 -42.79 -8.81
N ALA A 858 -0.36 -43.77 -8.59
CA ALA A 858 -1.38 -44.10 -9.58
C ALA A 858 -2.47 -43.02 -9.72
N ASP A 859 -2.78 -42.30 -8.65
CA ASP A 859 -3.70 -41.17 -8.69
C ASP A 859 -2.93 -39.91 -9.11
N PHE A 860 -3.24 -39.37 -10.29
CA PHE A 860 -2.53 -38.21 -10.86
C PHE A 860 -3.46 -36.99 -11.01
N GLU A 861 -3.66 -36.32 -9.89
CA GLU A 861 -4.55 -35.15 -9.75
C GLU A 861 -3.85 -33.81 -10.01
N LYS A 862 -2.60 -33.84 -10.50
CA LYS A 862 -1.76 -32.64 -10.81
C LYS A 862 -1.69 -31.66 -9.63
N ILE A 863 -1.68 -32.17 -8.41
CA ILE A 863 -1.58 -31.36 -7.19
C ILE A 863 -0.26 -30.60 -7.21
N ILE A 864 -0.31 -29.31 -6.83
CA ILE A 864 0.85 -28.44 -6.68
C ILE A 864 1.07 -28.19 -5.19
N ASN A 865 2.06 -28.85 -4.61
CA ASN A 865 2.42 -28.73 -3.19
C ASN A 865 3.59 -27.77 -3.02
N THR A 866 3.33 -26.62 -2.38
CA THR A 866 4.34 -25.60 -2.11
C THR A 866 5.34 -26.00 -1.02
N LYS A 867 5.02 -26.98 -0.15
CA LYS A 867 5.87 -27.42 0.96
C LYS A 867 6.63 -28.70 0.58
N ILE A 868 7.81 -28.52 -0.03
CA ILE A 868 8.69 -29.64 -0.42
C ILE A 868 9.50 -30.12 0.80
N LYS A 869 9.44 -31.43 1.08
CA LYS A 869 10.18 -32.07 2.20
C LYS A 869 11.57 -32.60 1.82
N LYS A 870 11.83 -32.85 0.54
CA LYS A 870 13.07 -33.43 0.02
C LYS A 870 13.34 -32.88 -1.38
N LYS A 871 14.56 -32.41 -1.65
CA LYS A 871 14.98 -32.15 -3.04
C LYS A 871 15.43 -33.45 -3.67
N HIS A 872 15.09 -33.63 -4.94
CA HIS A 872 15.74 -34.67 -5.72
C HIS A 872 16.95 -34.08 -6.42
N ILE A 873 18.05 -34.82 -6.40
CA ILE A 873 19.26 -34.43 -7.12
C ILE A 873 19.24 -35.24 -8.42
N PRO A 874 18.90 -34.61 -9.57
CA PRO A 874 18.89 -35.30 -10.85
C PRO A 874 20.27 -35.87 -11.11
N SER A 875 20.34 -37.12 -11.54
CA SER A 875 21.62 -37.78 -11.78
C SER A 875 21.51 -38.90 -12.79
N LYS A 876 22.53 -39.04 -13.65
CA LYS A 876 22.72 -40.18 -14.55
C LYS A 876 23.16 -41.47 -13.84
N TYR A 877 23.53 -41.37 -12.57
CA TYR A 877 23.94 -42.49 -11.71
C TYR A 877 22.82 -42.95 -10.77
N THR A 878 22.90 -44.22 -10.36
CA THR A 878 21.98 -44.87 -9.42
C THR A 878 21.89 -44.10 -8.10
N GLN A 879 20.67 -43.99 -7.56
CA GLN A 879 20.39 -43.31 -6.30
C GLN A 879 20.44 -44.31 -5.13
N ILE A 880 21.02 -43.90 -4.01
CA ILE A 880 21.08 -44.70 -2.77
C ILE A 880 20.48 -43.93 -1.60
N LYS A 881 19.72 -44.61 -0.73
CA LYS A 881 19.24 -44.00 0.52
C LYS A 881 20.42 -43.64 1.41
N VAL A 882 20.43 -42.43 1.97
CA VAL A 882 21.48 -41.98 2.90
C VAL A 882 21.59 -42.96 4.07
N GLY A 883 20.47 -43.45 4.60
CA GLY A 883 20.46 -44.44 5.68
C GLY A 883 21.23 -45.73 5.36
N ASN A 884 21.28 -46.14 4.09
CA ASN A 884 22.02 -47.33 3.65
C ASN A 884 23.53 -47.09 3.51
N LEU A 885 23.97 -45.83 3.53
CA LEU A 885 25.37 -45.45 3.55
C LEU A 885 25.96 -45.37 4.96
N LEU A 886 25.12 -45.41 6.00
CA LEU A 886 25.56 -45.20 7.38
C LEU A 886 26.05 -46.50 8.02
N LEU A 887 27.22 -46.44 8.66
CA LEU A 887 27.69 -47.46 9.59
C LEU A 887 27.27 -47.11 11.02
N PRO A 888 26.98 -48.12 11.87
CA PRO A 888 26.81 -47.90 13.29
C PRO A 888 28.14 -47.42 13.90
N LEU A 889 28.07 -46.47 14.83
CA LEU A 889 29.23 -46.06 15.62
C LEU A 889 29.63 -47.17 16.58
N SER A 890 30.93 -47.40 16.73
CA SER A 890 31.47 -48.43 17.63
C SER A 890 31.34 -48.05 19.11
N LYS A 891 31.27 -46.76 19.41
CA LYS A 891 31.10 -46.20 20.77
C LYS A 891 29.88 -45.28 20.85
N LYS A 892 29.34 -45.13 22.06
CA LYS A 892 28.28 -44.16 22.36
C LYS A 892 28.91 -42.85 22.83
N TYR A 893 28.77 -41.80 22.03
CA TYR A 893 29.25 -40.46 22.39
C TYR A 893 28.17 -39.64 23.09
N THR A 894 28.46 -39.24 24.34
CA THR A 894 27.58 -38.41 25.18
C THR A 894 27.59 -36.94 24.75
N ILE A 895 26.51 -36.25 25.06
CA ILE A 895 26.37 -34.81 24.81
C ILE A 895 27.01 -34.06 25.97
N VAL A 896 27.90 -33.11 25.68
CA VAL A 896 28.49 -32.23 26.69
C VAL A 896 27.43 -31.29 27.25
N ALA A 897 27.36 -31.18 28.58
CA ALA A 897 26.46 -30.25 29.24
C ALA A 897 26.97 -28.80 29.07
N LYS A 898 26.06 -27.84 28.90
CA LYS A 898 26.40 -26.44 28.60
C LYS A 898 27.36 -25.80 29.62
N LYS A 899 27.29 -26.23 30.89
CA LYS A 899 28.17 -25.78 31.99
C LYS A 899 29.63 -26.20 31.84
N ASP A 900 29.92 -27.23 31.04
CA ASP A 900 31.25 -27.81 30.87
C ASP A 900 31.94 -27.30 29.58
N ILE A 901 31.29 -26.37 28.87
CA ILE A 901 31.81 -25.72 27.66
C ILE A 901 32.54 -24.45 28.09
N GLN A 902 33.79 -24.30 27.64
CA GLN A 902 34.70 -23.20 27.97
C GLN A 902 35.08 -22.43 26.70
N GLU A 903 35.60 -21.20 26.84
CA GLU A 903 36.07 -20.42 25.69
C GLU A 903 37.36 -20.98 25.06
N VAL A 904 38.17 -21.69 25.85
CA VAL A 904 39.43 -22.33 25.42
C VAL A 904 39.52 -23.71 26.06
N GLY A 905 40.06 -24.68 25.33
CA GLY A 905 40.21 -26.06 25.79
C GLY A 905 40.75 -26.97 24.68
N LYS A 906 40.93 -28.24 25.01
CA LYS A 906 41.62 -29.24 24.19
C LYS A 906 40.82 -29.68 22.97
N TYR A 907 39.52 -29.93 23.13
CA TYR A 907 38.65 -30.40 22.04
C TYR A 907 37.55 -29.39 21.74
N PRO A 908 37.30 -29.05 20.46
CA PRO A 908 36.20 -28.17 20.10
C PRO A 908 34.86 -28.87 20.35
N VAL A 909 33.88 -28.12 20.86
CA VAL A 909 32.51 -28.59 21.04
C VAL A 909 31.71 -28.20 19.80
N ILE A 910 31.16 -29.19 19.10
CA ILE A 910 30.39 -28.99 17.88
C ILE A 910 28.91 -29.25 18.16
N THR A 911 28.09 -28.24 17.88
CA THR A 911 26.62 -28.33 17.96
C THR A 911 25.98 -28.23 16.57
N GLN A 912 24.67 -28.34 16.52
CA GLN A 912 23.84 -28.09 15.34
C GLN A 912 23.74 -26.61 14.92
N ASP A 913 24.29 -25.68 15.72
CA ASP A 913 24.14 -24.23 15.53
C ASP A 913 25.02 -23.70 14.39
N GLU A 914 24.84 -22.42 14.06
CA GLU A 914 25.54 -21.74 12.96
C GLU A 914 27.06 -21.71 13.15
N ASP A 915 27.53 -21.37 14.35
CA ASP A 915 28.95 -21.37 14.66
C ASP A 915 29.56 -22.75 14.45
N PHE A 916 30.70 -22.83 13.77
CA PHE A 916 31.38 -24.11 13.57
C PHE A 916 31.80 -24.72 14.91
N ILE A 917 32.30 -23.89 15.83
CA ILE A 917 32.75 -24.26 17.18
C ILE A 917 31.93 -23.46 18.20
N SER A 918 31.24 -24.13 19.12
CA SER A 918 30.42 -23.49 20.17
C SER A 918 31.18 -23.24 21.48
N GLY A 919 32.46 -23.58 21.50
CA GLY A 919 33.36 -23.53 22.64
C GLY A 919 34.24 -24.77 22.66
N TYR A 920 34.94 -25.01 23.77
CA TYR A 920 35.88 -26.10 23.94
C TYR A 920 35.60 -26.87 25.22
N CYS A 921 36.09 -28.10 25.29
CA CYS A 921 35.92 -28.95 26.47
C CYS A 921 37.11 -29.89 26.62
N ASP A 922 37.55 -30.07 27.87
CA ASP A 922 38.69 -30.91 28.25
C ASP A 922 38.29 -32.31 28.74
N LEU A 923 37.00 -32.62 28.74
CA LEU A 923 36.51 -33.92 29.18
C LEU A 923 37.13 -35.06 28.35
N ALA A 924 37.36 -36.19 29.01
CA ALA A 924 37.79 -37.41 28.36
C ALA A 924 36.69 -37.94 27.41
N HIS A 925 37.09 -38.70 26.38
CA HIS A 925 36.22 -39.34 25.37
C HIS A 925 35.65 -38.41 24.27
N PRO A 926 36.51 -37.73 23.49
CA PRO A 926 36.06 -37.06 22.27
C PRO A 926 35.51 -38.06 21.24
N VAL A 927 34.71 -37.54 20.32
CA VAL A 927 34.37 -38.23 19.08
C VAL A 927 35.64 -38.45 18.29
N ASP A 928 36.07 -39.71 18.20
CA ASP A 928 37.34 -40.14 17.60
C ASP A 928 37.16 -41.07 16.38
N GLU A 929 35.94 -41.51 16.08
CA GLU A 929 35.58 -42.30 14.88
C GLU A 929 35.46 -41.41 13.63
N LEU A 930 36.61 -40.94 13.14
CA LEU A 930 36.74 -39.98 12.03
C LEU A 930 37.06 -40.68 10.69
N PRO A 931 36.88 -40.01 9.53
CA PRO A 931 36.10 -38.78 9.38
C PRO A 931 34.61 -39.03 9.64
N ILE A 932 33.89 -38.00 10.05
CA ILE A 932 32.46 -38.09 10.34
C ILE A 932 31.72 -36.82 9.89
N ILE A 933 30.48 -37.00 9.43
CA ILE A 933 29.61 -35.88 9.07
C ILE A 933 28.68 -35.61 10.25
N ILE A 934 28.53 -34.35 10.63
CA ILE A 934 27.56 -33.90 11.62
C ILE A 934 26.35 -33.34 10.90
N PHE A 935 25.16 -33.75 11.32
CA PHE A 935 23.89 -33.23 10.83
C PHE A 935 23.06 -32.64 11.98
N GLY A 936 22.61 -31.40 11.82
CA GLY A 936 21.68 -30.75 12.74
C GLY A 936 20.25 -31.21 12.49
N ASP A 937 19.64 -31.90 13.44
CA ASP A 937 18.28 -32.46 13.33
C ASP A 937 17.21 -31.37 13.19
N HIS A 938 17.43 -30.20 13.81
CA HIS A 938 16.52 -29.05 13.70
C HIS A 938 16.97 -28.05 12.64
N THR A 939 18.28 -27.85 12.47
CA THR A 939 18.83 -26.81 11.61
C THR A 939 19.13 -27.28 10.18
N CYS A 940 19.14 -28.60 9.95
CA CYS A 940 19.62 -29.28 8.73
C CYS A 940 21.05 -28.91 8.30
N ARG A 941 21.82 -28.23 9.17
CA ARG A 941 23.20 -27.86 8.87
C ARG A 941 24.08 -29.10 8.86
N VAL A 942 25.03 -29.11 7.93
CA VAL A 942 25.97 -30.22 7.75
C VAL A 942 27.38 -29.72 8.02
N LYS A 943 28.13 -30.40 8.89
CA LYS A 943 29.55 -30.10 9.16
C LYS A 943 30.40 -31.35 8.91
N TYR A 944 31.61 -31.18 8.40
CA TYR A 944 32.56 -32.27 8.16
C TYR A 944 33.67 -32.23 9.20
N MET A 945 33.96 -33.36 9.85
CA MET A 945 34.96 -33.44 10.91
C MET A 945 36.05 -34.46 10.56
N GLU A 946 37.30 -33.98 10.57
CA GLU A 946 38.52 -34.77 10.36
C GLU A 946 39.40 -34.85 11.63
N HIS A 947 39.02 -34.11 12.68
CA HIS A 947 39.77 -34.05 13.95
C HIS A 947 38.88 -34.34 15.16
N PRO A 948 39.43 -34.87 16.27
CA PRO A 948 38.65 -35.22 17.45
C PRO A 948 37.92 -34.01 18.06
N PHE A 949 36.66 -34.19 18.43
CA PHE A 949 35.80 -33.11 18.92
C PHE A 949 34.80 -33.63 19.95
N MET A 950 34.15 -32.72 20.68
CA MET A 950 33.10 -33.05 21.64
C MET A 950 31.72 -32.78 21.06
N ARG A 951 30.79 -33.72 21.21
CA ARG A 951 29.41 -33.57 20.73
C ARG A 951 28.62 -32.67 21.69
N GLY A 952 28.09 -31.56 21.20
CA GLY A 952 27.20 -30.67 21.97
C GLY A 952 25.77 -30.64 21.40
N GLY A 953 24.75 -30.49 22.25
CA GLY A 953 23.34 -30.39 21.87
C GLY A 953 22.65 -31.71 21.43
N ASP A 954 21.36 -31.86 21.77
CA ASP A 954 20.55 -33.07 21.45
C ASP A 954 20.29 -33.24 19.94
N GLY A 955 20.16 -32.13 19.21
CA GLY A 955 19.94 -32.14 17.77
C GLY A 955 21.16 -32.54 16.94
N THR A 956 22.34 -32.74 17.52
CA THR A 956 23.56 -33.06 16.78
C THR A 956 23.62 -34.55 16.45
N LYS A 957 23.44 -34.93 15.19
CA LYS A 957 23.53 -36.32 14.70
C LYS A 957 24.89 -36.57 14.06
N LEU A 958 25.43 -37.77 14.32
CA LEU A 958 26.74 -38.21 13.85
C LEU A 958 26.53 -39.25 12.75
N LEU A 959 27.05 -39.00 11.54
CA LEU A 959 26.89 -39.84 10.36
C LEU A 959 28.25 -40.42 9.95
N LYS A 960 28.51 -41.68 10.33
CA LYS A 960 29.69 -42.42 9.85
C LYS A 960 29.35 -43.08 8.52
N ILE A 961 30.05 -42.68 7.46
CA ILE A 961 29.81 -43.21 6.12
C ILE A 961 30.58 -44.52 5.91
N ASN A 962 29.96 -45.48 5.22
CA ASN A 962 30.62 -46.68 4.76
C ASN A 962 31.56 -46.35 3.58
N GLU A 963 32.84 -46.16 3.91
CA GLU A 963 33.90 -45.79 2.96
C GLU A 963 34.11 -46.83 1.84
N ARG A 964 33.59 -48.06 1.99
CA ARG A 964 33.59 -49.07 0.91
C ARG A 964 32.56 -48.77 -0.19
N ILE A 965 31.55 -47.97 0.12
CA ILE A 965 30.44 -47.64 -0.79
C ILE A 965 30.59 -46.21 -1.33
N SER A 966 30.94 -45.25 -0.49
CA SER A 966 31.02 -43.84 -0.89
C SER A 966 32.05 -43.06 -0.07
N LEU A 967 32.68 -42.06 -0.70
CA LEU A 967 33.61 -41.15 -0.04
C LEU A 967 32.84 -40.24 0.94
N PRO A 968 33.24 -40.16 2.23
CA PRO A 968 32.54 -39.33 3.21
C PRO A 968 32.44 -37.85 2.80
N LYS A 969 33.48 -37.33 2.14
CA LYS A 969 33.54 -35.92 1.71
C LYS A 969 32.63 -35.63 0.52
N TYR A 970 32.47 -36.59 -0.39
CA TYR A 970 31.46 -36.52 -1.45
C TYR A 970 30.05 -36.47 -0.85
N VAL A 971 29.74 -37.38 0.09
CA VAL A 971 28.44 -37.38 0.77
C VAL A 971 28.20 -36.05 1.48
N TYR A 972 29.22 -35.50 2.15
CA TYR A 972 29.15 -34.19 2.80
C TYR A 972 28.72 -33.09 1.82
N TYR A 973 29.40 -32.93 0.68
CA TYR A 973 29.05 -31.91 -0.32
C TYR A 973 27.63 -32.09 -0.86
N VAL A 974 27.20 -33.32 -1.12
CA VAL A 974 25.84 -33.59 -1.60
C VAL A 974 24.78 -33.25 -0.54
N LEU A 975 25.05 -33.58 0.73
CA LEU A 975 24.11 -33.31 1.82
C LEU A 975 23.89 -31.83 2.09
N GLN A 976 24.87 -30.96 1.79
CA GLN A 976 24.71 -29.51 1.92
C GLN A 976 23.58 -28.94 1.05
N HIS A 977 23.16 -29.66 0.00
CA HIS A 977 22.14 -29.21 -0.96
C HIS A 977 20.84 -30.05 -0.92
N LEU A 978 20.76 -31.08 -0.07
CA LEU A 978 19.69 -32.09 -0.13
C LEU A 978 18.42 -31.70 0.65
N ILE A 979 18.56 -31.13 1.85
CA ILE A 979 17.43 -30.89 2.77
C ILE A 979 17.22 -29.41 3.02
N ILE A 980 15.95 -28.98 2.94
CA ILE A 980 15.52 -27.62 3.26
C ILE A 980 14.97 -27.63 4.70
N PRO A 981 15.49 -26.78 5.62
CA PRO A 981 14.92 -26.63 6.96
C PRO A 981 13.45 -26.19 6.88
N GLN A 982 12.58 -26.84 7.65
CA GLN A 982 11.13 -26.58 7.64
C GLN A 982 10.64 -26.36 9.07
N GLY A 983 10.90 -25.17 9.62
CA GLY A 983 10.52 -24.80 10.98
C GLY A 983 11.15 -25.71 12.06
N TYR A 984 10.57 -25.68 13.27
CA TYR A 984 11.09 -26.42 14.43
C TYR A 984 10.60 -27.88 14.44
N GLN A 985 11.13 -28.71 13.52
CA GLN A 985 10.87 -30.17 13.49
C GLN A 985 12.19 -30.97 13.43
N ARG A 986 12.11 -32.29 13.63
CA ARG A 986 13.25 -33.21 13.52
C ARG A 986 13.35 -33.75 12.08
N HIS A 987 14.51 -33.59 11.45
CA HIS A 987 14.75 -33.91 10.04
C HIS A 987 15.62 -35.16 9.83
N TYR A 988 16.14 -35.79 10.88
CA TYR A 988 17.05 -36.93 10.76
C TYR A 988 16.39 -38.15 10.10
N THR A 989 15.11 -38.42 10.36
CA THR A 989 14.38 -39.49 9.66
C THR A 989 14.22 -39.17 8.17
N ILE A 990 13.89 -37.91 7.85
CA ILE A 990 13.77 -37.43 6.48
C ILE A 990 15.12 -37.59 5.75
N LEU A 991 16.23 -37.24 6.41
CA LEU A 991 17.58 -37.42 5.87
C LEU A 991 17.87 -38.88 5.53
N LYS A 992 17.64 -39.80 6.46
CA LYS A 992 17.90 -41.23 6.23
C LYS A 992 17.12 -41.80 5.06
N ASP A 993 15.87 -41.35 4.88
CA ASP A 993 15.00 -41.78 3.79
C ASP A 993 15.26 -41.04 2.47
N SER A 994 15.98 -39.92 2.52
CA SER A 994 16.41 -39.19 1.33
C SER A 994 17.44 -40.00 0.55
N LYS A 995 17.46 -39.80 -0.77
CA LYS A 995 18.35 -40.52 -1.68
C LYS A 995 19.33 -39.55 -2.32
N ILE A 996 20.56 -40.01 -2.50
CA ILE A 996 21.63 -39.25 -3.16
C ILE A 996 22.22 -40.06 -4.32
N PRO A 997 22.73 -39.38 -5.36
CA PRO A 997 23.48 -40.02 -6.43
C PRO A 997 24.68 -40.81 -5.91
N LEU A 998 24.92 -41.99 -6.45
CA LEU A 998 26.08 -42.82 -6.15
C LEU A 998 26.89 -43.11 -7.43
N PRO A 999 27.68 -42.14 -7.93
CA PRO A 999 28.59 -42.38 -9.03
C PRO A 999 29.75 -43.31 -8.60
N PRO A 1000 30.53 -43.89 -9.54
CA PRO A 1000 31.73 -44.64 -9.20
C PRO A 1000 32.68 -43.82 -8.31
N LEU A 1001 33.42 -44.50 -7.42
CA LEU A 1001 34.33 -43.83 -6.47
C LEU A 1001 35.35 -42.89 -7.15
N GLU A 1002 35.80 -43.23 -8.36
CA GLU A 1002 36.69 -42.37 -9.16
C GLU A 1002 36.04 -41.03 -9.52
N ILE A 1003 34.75 -41.03 -9.84
CA ILE A 1003 33.99 -39.80 -10.14
C ILE A 1003 33.70 -39.03 -8.85
N GLN A 1004 33.37 -39.74 -7.75
CA GLN A 1004 33.24 -39.11 -6.44
C GLN A 1004 34.54 -38.39 -6.06
N GLN A 1005 35.70 -39.00 -6.32
CA GLN A 1005 37.00 -38.39 -6.05
C GLN A 1005 37.22 -37.15 -6.91
N LYS A 1006 36.92 -37.19 -8.22
CA LYS A 1006 37.02 -36.01 -9.09
C LYS A 1006 36.16 -34.83 -8.61
N ILE A 1007 34.94 -35.12 -8.16
CA ILE A 1007 34.05 -34.10 -7.58
C ILE A 1007 34.70 -33.49 -6.34
N VAL A 1008 35.18 -34.33 -5.43
CA VAL A 1008 35.86 -33.89 -4.20
C VAL A 1008 37.07 -33.03 -4.54
N ASP A 1009 37.94 -33.47 -5.45
CA ASP A 1009 39.16 -32.75 -5.82
C ASP A 1009 38.87 -31.38 -6.45
N GLU A 1010 37.86 -31.27 -7.33
CA GLU A 1010 37.47 -29.99 -7.94
C GLU A 1010 36.84 -29.03 -6.93
N ILE A 1011 35.98 -29.54 -6.05
CA ILE A 1011 35.38 -28.72 -4.99
C ILE A 1011 36.44 -28.26 -3.98
N GLU A 1012 37.35 -29.14 -3.57
CA GLU A 1012 38.43 -28.80 -2.65
C GLU A 1012 39.36 -27.72 -3.22
N LYS A 1013 39.64 -27.72 -4.53
CA LYS A 1013 40.39 -26.63 -5.17
C LYS A 1013 39.68 -25.28 -5.03
N ILE A 1014 38.35 -25.27 -5.18
CA ILE A 1014 37.54 -24.07 -5.00
C ILE A 1014 37.58 -23.63 -3.53
N GLU A 1015 37.45 -24.56 -2.58
CA GLU A 1015 37.52 -24.25 -1.15
C GLU A 1015 38.90 -23.76 -0.72
N GLN A 1016 39.97 -24.36 -1.23
CA GLN A 1016 41.35 -23.92 -1.01
C GLN A 1016 41.56 -22.51 -1.57
N TYR A 1017 41.04 -22.21 -2.76
CA TYR A 1017 41.11 -20.87 -3.32
C TYR A 1017 40.31 -19.86 -2.50
N ALA A 1018 39.08 -20.19 -2.11
CA ALA A 1018 38.27 -19.33 -1.26
C ALA A 1018 38.92 -19.08 0.11
N HIS A 1019 39.54 -20.11 0.70
CA HIS A 1019 40.30 -19.99 1.93
C HIS A 1019 41.55 -19.12 1.76
N ALA A 1020 42.30 -19.28 0.66
CA ALA A 1020 43.44 -18.44 0.34
C ALA A 1020 43.01 -16.97 0.14
N MET A 1021 41.89 -16.71 -0.53
CA MET A 1021 41.33 -15.37 -0.67
C MET A 1021 40.91 -14.77 0.68
N LEU A 1022 40.37 -15.59 1.59
CA LEU A 1022 40.04 -15.15 2.95
C LEU A 1022 41.30 -14.79 3.76
N GLN A 1023 42.34 -15.61 3.65
CA GLN A 1023 43.66 -15.33 4.25
C GLN A 1023 44.29 -14.08 3.65
N ASP A 1024 44.23 -13.92 2.33
CA ASP A 1024 44.73 -12.73 1.63
C ASP A 1024 43.95 -11.49 2.04
N MET A 1025 42.63 -11.57 2.16
CA MET A 1025 41.82 -10.45 2.64
C MET A 1025 42.23 -10.06 4.07
N THR A 1026 42.45 -11.04 4.94
CA THR A 1026 42.94 -10.81 6.31
C THR A 1026 44.33 -10.18 6.31
N ARG A 1027 45.24 -10.69 5.48
CA ARG A 1027 46.61 -10.17 5.32
C ARG A 1027 46.61 -8.74 4.75
N LEU A 1028 45.82 -8.46 3.72
CA LEU A 1028 45.67 -7.14 3.12
C LEU A 1028 45.11 -6.14 4.13
N GLN A 1029 44.14 -6.58 4.95
CA GLN A 1029 43.61 -5.75 6.03
C GLN A 1029 44.68 -5.45 7.09
N GLN A 1030 45.52 -6.43 7.45
CA GLN A 1030 46.67 -6.23 8.32
C GLN A 1030 47.73 -5.32 7.67
N GLU A 1031 47.97 -5.42 6.37
CA GLU A 1031 48.91 -4.59 5.61
C GLU A 1031 48.45 -3.14 5.54
N ILE A 1032 47.16 -2.89 5.32
CA ILE A 1032 46.56 -1.55 5.44
C ILE A 1032 46.81 -1.01 6.86
N ASN A 1033 46.52 -1.81 7.89
CA ASN A 1033 46.73 -1.38 9.28
C ASN A 1033 48.20 -1.05 9.58
N ALA A 1034 49.14 -1.88 9.09
CA ALA A 1034 50.58 -1.67 9.24
C ALA A 1034 51.06 -0.40 8.50
N LYS A 1035 50.61 -0.20 7.26
CA LYS A 1035 50.93 1.03 6.49
C LYS A 1035 50.45 2.30 7.19
N VAL A 1036 49.33 2.23 7.89
CA VAL A 1036 48.82 3.36 8.67
C VAL A 1036 49.62 3.54 9.97
N SER A 1037 50.07 2.48 10.63
CA SER A 1037 50.92 2.57 11.83
C SER A 1037 52.34 3.04 11.54
N ASP A 1038 52.88 2.75 10.35
CA ASP A 1038 54.27 3.06 9.94
C ASP A 1038 54.44 4.52 9.47
N ILE A 1039 53.37 5.32 9.48
CA ILE A 1039 53.45 6.73 9.09
C ILE A 1039 54.27 7.50 10.13
N VAL A 1040 55.53 7.76 9.82
CA VAL A 1040 56.41 8.61 10.63
C VAL A 1040 56.20 10.07 10.24
N ALA A 1041 55.40 10.79 11.02
CA ALA A 1041 55.15 12.21 10.85
C ALA A 1041 54.90 12.90 12.19
N PRO A 1042 55.01 14.24 12.26
CA PRO A 1042 54.62 14.98 13.45
C PRO A 1042 53.19 14.64 13.88
N LEU A 1043 53.04 14.24 15.14
CA LEU A 1043 51.73 13.96 15.74
C LEU A 1043 51.05 15.27 16.09
N LEU A 1044 50.13 15.69 15.22
CA LEU A 1044 49.37 16.91 15.40
C LEU A 1044 47.99 16.59 15.99
N PRO A 1045 47.50 17.37 16.98
CA PRO A 1045 46.14 17.24 17.46
C PRO A 1045 45.14 17.57 16.35
N LEU A 1046 44.00 16.86 16.32
CA LEU A 1046 42.95 17.05 15.33
C LEU A 1046 42.53 18.53 15.20
N ASP A 1047 42.49 19.25 16.33
CA ASP A 1047 42.17 20.68 16.41
C ASP A 1047 43.12 21.58 15.63
N SER A 1048 44.38 21.17 15.45
CA SER A 1048 45.38 21.94 14.70
C SER A 1048 45.38 21.67 13.19
N VAL A 1049 44.71 20.60 12.76
CA VAL A 1049 44.66 20.19 11.33
C VAL A 1049 43.26 20.28 10.73
N CYS A 1050 42.24 20.53 11.55
CA CYS A 1050 40.89 20.84 11.12
C CYS A 1050 40.64 22.35 11.23
N LYS A 1051 39.87 22.92 10.29
CA LYS A 1051 39.38 24.29 10.39
C LYS A 1051 38.39 24.44 11.54
N ASP A 1052 37.56 23.43 11.73
CA ASP A 1052 36.55 23.40 12.78
C ASP A 1052 36.23 21.95 13.20
N ILE A 1053 35.89 21.77 14.48
CA ILE A 1053 35.42 20.52 15.06
C ILE A 1053 34.29 20.83 16.04
N PHE A 1054 33.10 20.34 15.75
CA PHE A 1054 31.90 20.58 16.56
C PHE A 1054 30.95 19.37 16.57
N ALA A 1055 29.95 19.39 17.46
CA ALA A 1055 28.93 18.35 17.53
C ALA A 1055 27.61 18.80 16.90
N GLY A 1056 26.94 17.86 16.23
CA GLY A 1056 25.59 18.02 15.70
C GLY A 1056 24.57 18.40 16.78
N GLY A 1057 23.53 19.10 16.35
CA GLY A 1057 22.47 19.61 17.23
C GLY A 1057 21.33 18.61 17.39
N ASP A 1058 20.20 19.12 17.84
CA ASP A 1058 18.94 18.42 17.68
C ASP A 1058 18.48 18.50 16.23
N LEU A 1059 17.52 17.66 15.91
CA LEU A 1059 16.84 17.67 14.63
C LEU A 1059 16.13 19.02 14.42
N PRO A 1060 16.16 19.63 13.22
CA PRO A 1060 15.47 20.89 12.99
C PRO A 1060 13.96 20.74 13.22
N GLU A 1061 13.42 21.35 14.27
CA GLU A 1061 11.99 21.25 14.59
C GLU A 1061 11.12 21.78 13.44
N GLY A 1062 10.25 20.92 12.91
CA GLY A 1062 9.31 21.27 11.84
C GLY A 1062 9.93 21.61 10.49
N ASN A 1063 11.25 21.48 10.30
CA ASN A 1063 11.95 21.91 9.08
C ASN A 1063 12.87 20.82 8.50
N TRP A 1064 12.32 19.63 8.33
CA TRP A 1064 12.98 18.49 7.70
C TRP A 1064 11.97 17.48 7.15
N SER A 1065 12.44 16.60 6.27
CA SER A 1065 11.70 15.51 5.64
C SER A 1065 12.51 14.22 5.72
N LYS A 1066 11.89 13.04 5.79
CA LYS A 1066 12.62 11.76 5.68
C LYS A 1066 13.18 11.50 4.28
N ILE A 1067 12.56 12.11 3.26
CA ILE A 1067 12.91 11.94 1.84
C ILE A 1067 13.39 13.26 1.24
N CYS A 1068 14.29 13.19 0.26
CA CYS A 1068 14.80 14.38 -0.43
C CYS A 1068 13.67 14.97 -1.27
N THR A 1069 13.42 16.26 -1.15
CA THR A 1069 12.46 17.00 -2.00
C THR A 1069 13.15 18.22 -2.60
N ASP A 1070 12.47 18.92 -3.51
CA ASP A 1070 12.99 20.18 -4.09
C ASP A 1070 13.22 21.27 -3.01
N GLU A 1071 12.45 21.21 -1.92
CA GLU A 1071 12.62 22.09 -0.76
C GLU A 1071 13.69 21.55 0.21
N TYR A 1072 13.61 20.26 0.55
CA TYR A 1072 14.49 19.60 1.51
C TYR A 1072 15.58 18.79 0.79
N THR A 1073 16.62 19.47 0.32
CA THR A 1073 17.72 18.88 -0.48
C THR A 1073 18.96 18.53 0.33
N VAL A 1074 19.08 19.01 1.57
CA VAL A 1074 20.30 18.92 2.38
C VAL A 1074 20.24 17.68 3.29
N PRO A 1075 21.06 16.63 3.11
CA PRO A 1075 21.00 15.42 3.91
C PRO A 1075 21.29 15.67 5.40
N ILE A 1076 20.52 15.02 6.27
CA ILE A 1076 20.65 15.03 7.72
C ILE A 1076 21.33 13.73 8.15
N TYR A 1077 22.46 13.82 8.86
CA TYR A 1077 23.21 12.64 9.31
C TYR A 1077 23.21 12.48 10.83
N SER A 1078 23.02 11.24 11.29
CA SER A 1078 23.06 10.82 12.70
C SER A 1078 24.23 9.85 12.97
N ASN A 1079 24.35 9.33 14.21
CA ASN A 1079 25.39 8.35 14.59
C ASN A 1079 25.18 6.91 14.04
N GLY A 1080 24.29 6.70 13.06
CA GLY A 1080 24.12 5.41 12.41
C GLY A 1080 25.31 5.03 11.49
N ILE A 1081 25.36 3.77 11.07
CA ILE A 1081 26.33 3.26 10.08
C ILE A 1081 25.62 3.05 8.74
N ALA A 1082 26.32 3.31 7.62
CA ALA A 1082 25.82 3.14 6.26
C ALA A 1082 24.45 3.84 6.06
N GLU A 1083 23.44 3.14 5.54
CA GLU A 1083 22.11 3.70 5.26
C GLU A 1083 21.39 4.22 6.51
N LYS A 1084 21.62 3.60 7.68
CA LYS A 1084 21.07 4.06 8.97
C LYS A 1084 21.65 5.41 9.43
N SER A 1085 22.70 5.88 8.78
CA SER A 1085 23.32 7.17 9.10
C SER A 1085 22.54 8.36 8.53
N LEU A 1086 21.85 8.18 7.41
CA LEU A 1086 20.98 9.21 6.83
C LEU A 1086 19.65 9.21 7.58
N TYR A 1087 19.34 10.31 8.26
CA TYR A 1087 18.13 10.47 9.04
C TYR A 1087 16.98 11.08 8.23
N GLY A 1088 17.32 11.91 7.25
CA GLY A 1088 16.38 12.64 6.40
C GLY A 1088 17.08 13.74 5.62
N TYR A 1089 16.34 14.75 5.21
CA TYR A 1089 16.80 15.92 4.47
C TYR A 1089 16.17 17.18 5.08
N THR A 1090 16.88 18.30 5.06
CA THR A 1090 16.41 19.62 5.48
C THR A 1090 16.70 20.64 4.38
N ASN A 1091 16.20 21.86 4.49
CA ASN A 1091 16.62 22.99 3.66
C ASN A 1091 17.74 23.81 4.36
N ILE A 1092 18.08 23.46 5.61
CA ILE A 1092 19.10 24.14 6.39
C ILE A 1092 20.48 23.52 6.12
N LYS A 1093 21.41 24.33 5.63
CA LYS A 1093 22.82 23.96 5.47
C LYS A 1093 23.57 24.30 6.75
N LYS A 1094 24.02 23.28 7.49
CA LYS A 1094 24.82 23.47 8.71
C LYS A 1094 26.31 23.22 8.48
N VAL A 1095 26.64 22.32 7.57
CA VAL A 1095 28.01 22.07 7.11
C VAL A 1095 28.04 22.30 5.60
N GLU A 1096 28.88 23.22 5.14
CA GLU A 1096 29.02 23.61 3.73
C GLU A 1096 30.34 23.15 3.09
N GLU A 1097 31.22 22.51 3.86
CA GLU A 1097 32.45 21.90 3.35
C GLU A 1097 32.45 20.38 3.56
N ASP A 1098 33.00 19.62 2.61
CA ASP A 1098 33.21 18.18 2.79
C ASP A 1098 33.99 17.91 4.09
N ALA A 1099 33.48 17.00 4.90
CA ALA A 1099 33.96 16.82 6.27
C ALA A 1099 33.96 15.34 6.69
N LEU A 1100 34.69 15.04 7.76
CA LEU A 1100 34.65 13.74 8.42
C LEU A 1100 33.59 13.77 9.52
N SER A 1101 32.63 12.85 9.49
CA SER A 1101 31.73 12.61 10.62
C SER A 1101 32.26 11.50 11.51
N ILE A 1102 32.18 11.67 12.83
CA ILE A 1102 32.62 10.74 13.87
C ILE A 1102 31.45 10.49 14.82
N SER A 1103 30.98 9.24 14.90
CA SER A 1103 29.86 8.85 15.77
C SER A 1103 30.22 9.03 17.25
N ALA A 1104 29.40 9.79 17.98
CA ALA A 1104 29.62 10.12 19.38
C ALA A 1104 28.87 9.22 20.37
N ARG A 1105 27.82 8.53 19.90
CA ARG A 1105 26.92 7.66 20.68
C ARG A 1105 26.53 6.42 19.86
N GLY A 1106 26.28 5.29 20.52
CA GLY A 1106 25.96 4.03 19.84
C GLY A 1106 27.21 3.42 19.19
N THR A 1107 27.38 3.62 17.88
CA THR A 1107 28.54 3.11 17.11
C THR A 1107 29.77 4.01 17.28
N ILE A 1108 30.17 4.21 18.53
CA ILE A 1108 31.13 5.26 18.92
C ILE A 1108 32.44 5.09 18.17
N GLY A 1109 32.93 6.20 17.62
CA GLY A 1109 34.18 6.24 16.87
C GLY A 1109 34.05 5.85 15.40
N PHE A 1110 32.89 5.40 14.93
CA PHE A 1110 32.68 5.15 13.50
C PHE A 1110 32.87 6.43 12.69
N THR A 1111 33.68 6.37 11.64
CA THR A 1111 34.02 7.53 10.81
C THR A 1111 33.58 7.39 9.37
N ALA A 1112 33.00 8.45 8.80
CA ALA A 1112 32.56 8.49 7.40
C ALA A 1112 32.83 9.85 6.76
N ILE A 1113 33.19 9.85 5.47
CA ILE A 1113 33.29 11.06 4.66
C ILE A 1113 31.86 11.53 4.34
N ARG A 1114 31.58 12.81 4.58
CA ARG A 1114 30.30 13.46 4.25
C ARG A 1114 30.53 14.55 3.22
N LYS A 1115 29.73 14.50 2.15
CA LYS A 1115 29.74 15.52 1.10
C LYS A 1115 28.85 16.68 1.50
N ALA A 1116 29.36 17.90 1.36
CA ALA A 1116 28.58 19.10 1.62
C ALA A 1116 27.59 19.40 0.49
N PRO A 1117 26.45 20.06 0.81
CA PRO A 1117 26.02 20.47 2.14
C PRO A 1117 25.35 19.35 2.95
N PHE A 1118 25.43 19.38 4.28
CA PHE A 1118 24.68 18.45 5.16
C PHE A 1118 24.37 19.02 6.56
N TYR A 1119 23.49 18.36 7.32
CA TYR A 1119 23.09 18.73 8.67
C TYR A 1119 23.34 17.60 9.70
N PRO A 1120 24.28 17.75 10.65
CA PRO A 1120 24.53 16.73 11.68
C PRO A 1120 23.58 16.84 12.89
N ILE A 1121 23.04 15.71 13.33
CA ILE A 1121 22.13 15.60 14.50
C ILE A 1121 22.62 14.60 15.55
N VAL A 1122 21.96 14.55 16.71
CA VAL A 1122 22.20 13.57 17.79
C VAL A 1122 23.66 13.61 18.26
N ARG A 1123 24.26 14.80 18.35
CA ARG A 1123 25.66 14.99 18.77
C ARG A 1123 26.69 14.32 17.86
N LEU A 1124 26.36 13.97 16.61
CA LEU A 1124 27.34 13.49 15.62
C LEU A 1124 28.48 14.51 15.48
N ILE A 1125 29.72 14.11 15.73
CA ILE A 1125 30.86 15.04 15.70
C ILE A 1125 31.33 15.22 14.26
N ILE A 1126 31.51 16.47 13.83
CA ILE A 1126 32.00 16.83 12.51
C ILE A 1126 33.37 17.47 12.64
N ALA A 1127 34.32 16.99 11.83
CA ALA A 1127 35.66 17.55 11.70
C ALA A 1127 35.88 18.01 10.25
N ILE A 1128 35.99 19.33 10.05
CA ILE A 1128 36.20 19.94 8.73
C ILE A 1128 37.71 20.10 8.52
N PRO A 1129 38.34 19.39 7.56
CA PRO A 1129 39.78 19.40 7.40
C PRO A 1129 40.29 20.76 6.90
N ASN A 1130 41.44 21.21 7.41
CA ASN A 1130 42.19 22.29 6.77
C ASN A 1130 42.92 21.71 5.56
N LYS A 1131 42.37 21.95 4.37
CA LYS A 1131 42.88 21.42 3.08
C LYS A 1131 44.33 21.81 2.76
N THR A 1132 44.90 22.81 3.43
CA THR A 1132 46.32 23.18 3.30
C THR A 1132 47.26 22.31 4.16
N ILE A 1133 46.70 21.58 5.12
CA ILE A 1133 47.43 20.76 6.09
C ILE A 1133 47.13 19.27 5.88
N ILE A 1134 45.85 18.91 5.70
CA ILE A 1134 45.41 17.52 5.60
C ILE A 1134 44.31 17.32 4.56
N SER A 1135 44.43 16.26 3.76
CA SER A 1135 43.37 15.85 2.83
C SER A 1135 42.28 15.06 3.54
N LEU A 1136 41.01 15.25 3.15
CA LEU A 1136 39.87 14.57 3.78
C LEU A 1136 39.95 13.05 3.69
N LYS A 1137 40.39 12.52 2.53
CA LYS A 1137 40.57 11.09 2.32
C LYS A 1137 41.62 10.50 3.26
N TYR A 1138 42.77 11.17 3.39
CA TYR A 1138 43.83 10.75 4.32
C TYR A 1138 43.33 10.81 5.77
N LEU A 1139 42.64 11.88 6.15
CA LEU A 1139 42.06 12.04 7.49
C LEU A 1139 41.08 10.89 7.82
N TRP A 1140 40.18 10.54 6.90
CA TRP A 1140 39.25 9.41 7.06
C TRP A 1140 39.97 8.06 7.18
N LEU A 1141 41.02 7.86 6.37
CA LEU A 1141 41.78 6.63 6.34
C LEU A 1141 42.52 6.42 7.67
N VAL A 1142 43.24 7.43 8.15
CA VAL A 1142 43.94 7.36 9.44
C VAL A 1142 42.94 7.28 10.59
N SER A 1143 41.77 7.93 10.49
CA SER A 1143 40.78 7.86 11.56
C SER A 1143 40.22 6.47 11.83
N LYS A 1144 40.23 5.57 10.83
CA LYS A 1144 39.80 4.17 11.01
C LYS A 1144 40.69 3.38 11.97
N SER A 1145 41.97 3.77 12.11
CA SER A 1145 42.93 3.09 12.99
C SER A 1145 43.14 3.79 14.34
N LEU A 1146 42.47 4.91 14.58
CA LEU A 1146 42.61 5.66 15.83
C LEU A 1146 41.80 5.01 16.95
N THR A 1147 42.43 4.79 18.10
CA THR A 1147 41.71 4.42 19.31
C THR A 1147 40.95 5.63 19.86
N MET A 1148 39.64 5.58 19.79
CA MET A 1148 38.78 6.68 20.26
C MET A 1148 38.65 6.63 21.79
N PRO A 1149 38.91 7.74 22.51
CA PRO A 1149 38.76 7.78 23.96
C PRO A 1149 37.28 7.66 24.35
N GLN A 1150 36.97 6.90 25.41
CA GLN A 1150 35.60 6.71 25.90
C GLN A 1150 35.41 7.33 27.29
N ALA A 1151 34.24 7.91 27.54
CA ALA A 1151 33.80 8.40 28.85
C ALA A 1151 32.40 7.87 29.20
N GLY A 1152 32.11 7.63 30.49
CA GLY A 1152 30.80 7.15 30.99
C GLY A 1152 30.82 5.71 31.52
N LYS A 1153 30.28 5.46 32.72
CA LYS A 1153 30.30 4.14 33.40
C LYS A 1153 29.24 3.14 32.91
N THR A 1154 28.19 3.61 32.22
CA THR A 1154 27.02 2.77 31.85
C THR A 1154 26.66 2.82 30.36
N ILE A 1155 26.88 3.97 29.68
CA ILE A 1155 26.79 4.12 28.23
C ILE A 1155 28.03 4.91 27.79
N PRO A 1156 28.94 4.34 26.99
CA PRO A 1156 30.12 5.07 26.54
C PRO A 1156 29.71 6.26 25.65
N GLN A 1157 30.47 7.36 25.68
CA GLN A 1157 30.26 8.52 24.82
C GLN A 1157 31.57 9.22 24.47
N LEU A 1158 31.60 9.88 23.31
CA LEU A 1158 32.73 10.67 22.81
C LEU A 1158 32.34 12.15 22.76
N THR A 1159 33.22 13.05 23.20
CA THR A 1159 32.94 14.51 23.25
C THR A 1159 33.90 15.30 22.36
N VAL A 1160 33.49 16.49 21.90
CA VAL A 1160 34.33 17.36 21.05
C VAL A 1160 35.69 17.67 21.69
N PRO A 1161 35.81 18.03 22.99
CA PRO A 1161 37.12 18.24 23.62
C PRO A 1161 38.03 17.01 23.62
N MET A 1162 37.45 15.80 23.67
CA MET A 1162 38.21 14.55 23.57
C MET A 1162 38.71 14.35 22.14
N VAL A 1163 37.85 14.56 21.14
CA VAL A 1163 38.21 14.45 19.71
C VAL A 1163 39.28 15.45 19.31
N LYS A 1164 39.16 16.71 19.74
CA LYS A 1164 40.16 17.78 19.48
C LYS A 1164 41.58 17.40 19.92
N LYS A 1165 41.70 16.63 21.00
CA LYS A 1165 42.99 16.19 21.58
C LYS A 1165 43.58 14.95 20.92
N ILE A 1166 42.82 14.25 20.07
CA ILE A 1166 43.32 13.07 19.35
C ILE A 1166 44.46 13.51 18.45
N LYS A 1167 45.63 12.91 18.64
CA LYS A 1167 46.81 13.18 17.82
C LYS A 1167 46.88 12.16 16.69
N LEU A 1168 47.16 12.63 15.48
CA LEU A 1168 47.35 11.80 14.31
C LEU A 1168 48.64 12.18 13.59
N PRO A 1169 49.29 11.25 12.88
CA PRO A 1169 50.47 11.55 12.07
C PRO A 1169 50.06 12.36 10.83
N VAL A 1170 50.67 13.54 10.66
CA VAL A 1170 50.36 14.44 9.54
C VAL A 1170 51.61 14.73 8.72
N PRO A 1171 51.90 13.93 7.68
CA PRO A 1171 53.00 14.19 6.76
C PRO A 1171 52.62 15.27 5.75
N SER A 1172 53.54 15.62 4.84
CA SER A 1172 53.25 16.59 3.76
C SER A 1172 52.06 16.13 2.90
N LEU A 1173 51.34 17.08 2.29
CA LEU A 1173 50.18 16.75 1.44
C LEU A 1173 50.53 15.78 0.29
N GLN A 1174 51.73 15.89 -0.27
CA GLN A 1174 52.21 14.98 -1.32
C GLN A 1174 52.37 13.55 -0.79
N GLU A 1175 52.91 13.38 0.42
CA GLU A 1175 53.04 12.06 1.04
C GLU A 1175 51.67 11.50 1.44
N GLN A 1176 50.74 12.34 1.92
CA GLN A 1176 49.37 11.92 2.20
C GLN A 1176 48.68 11.34 0.94
N GLN A 1177 48.83 12.00 -0.21
CA GLN A 1177 48.28 11.52 -1.49
C GLN A 1177 48.87 10.16 -1.89
N LYS A 1178 50.18 9.98 -1.68
CA LYS A 1178 50.88 8.72 -1.95
C LYS A 1178 50.35 7.59 -1.06
N VAL A 1179 50.21 7.83 0.25
CA VAL A 1179 49.65 6.85 1.19
C VAL A 1179 48.22 6.45 0.81
N VAL A 1180 47.36 7.43 0.47
CA VAL A 1180 45.98 7.16 0.03
C VAL A 1180 45.96 6.30 -1.23
N ALA A 1181 46.77 6.63 -2.24
CA ALA A 1181 46.83 5.88 -3.49
C ALA A 1181 47.34 4.45 -3.30
N GLU A 1182 48.25 4.21 -2.36
CA GLU A 1182 48.71 2.86 -2.00
C GLU A 1182 47.61 2.03 -1.34
N ILE A 1183 46.84 2.62 -0.42
CA ILE A 1183 45.78 1.90 0.29
C ILE A 1183 44.54 1.66 -0.58
N GLU A 1184 44.17 2.59 -1.45
CA GLU A 1184 43.09 2.38 -2.43
C GLU A 1184 43.37 1.16 -3.33
N LYS A 1185 44.65 0.90 -3.68
CA LYS A 1185 45.03 -0.31 -4.42
C LYS A 1185 44.84 -1.60 -3.61
N LEU A 1186 45.02 -1.55 -2.29
CA LEU A 1186 44.82 -2.70 -1.40
C LEU A 1186 43.33 -2.95 -1.16
N GLU A 1187 42.51 -1.90 -0.97
CA GLU A 1187 41.05 -2.01 -0.83
C GLU A 1187 40.40 -2.62 -2.09
N GLN A 1188 40.88 -2.28 -3.30
CA GLN A 1188 40.42 -2.93 -4.54
C GLN A 1188 40.75 -4.44 -4.60
N GLN A 1189 41.87 -4.87 -3.99
CA GLN A 1189 42.21 -6.29 -3.92
C GLN A 1189 41.31 -7.03 -2.93
N ILE A 1190 40.97 -6.38 -1.80
CA ILE A 1190 39.99 -6.89 -0.83
C ILE A 1190 38.62 -7.10 -1.51
N GLU A 1191 38.15 -6.14 -2.31
CA GLU A 1191 36.87 -6.27 -3.02
C GLU A 1191 36.86 -7.45 -4.01
N LYS A 1192 37.96 -7.66 -4.74
CA LYS A 1192 38.12 -8.82 -5.63
C LYS A 1192 38.12 -10.14 -4.85
N ALA A 1193 38.84 -10.22 -3.74
CA ALA A 1193 38.86 -11.40 -2.87
C ALA A 1193 37.45 -11.71 -2.31
N GLN A 1194 36.72 -10.68 -1.88
CA GLN A 1194 35.35 -10.82 -1.39
C GLN A 1194 34.41 -11.37 -2.48
N SER A 1195 34.50 -10.84 -3.70
CA SER A 1195 33.70 -11.32 -4.84
C SER A 1195 33.99 -12.79 -5.16
N ALA A 1196 35.28 -13.18 -5.15
CA ALA A 1196 35.69 -14.56 -5.38
C ALA A 1196 35.13 -15.53 -4.32
N ILE A 1197 35.12 -15.13 -3.04
CA ILE A 1197 34.53 -15.92 -1.95
C ILE A 1197 33.01 -16.07 -2.16
N THR A 1198 32.30 -15.01 -2.52
CA THR A 1198 30.85 -15.09 -2.77
C THR A 1198 30.49 -16.00 -3.94
N GLN A 1199 31.34 -16.06 -4.98
CA GLN A 1199 31.12 -16.92 -6.15
C GLN A 1199 31.39 -18.40 -5.90
N SER A 1200 32.12 -18.76 -4.83
CA SER A 1200 32.57 -20.15 -4.61
C SER A 1200 31.40 -21.14 -4.49
N GLU A 1201 30.31 -20.76 -3.81
CA GLU A 1201 29.15 -21.65 -3.65
C GLU A 1201 28.44 -21.97 -4.98
N GLN A 1202 28.36 -20.99 -5.89
CA GLN A 1202 27.82 -21.23 -7.23
C GLN A 1202 28.73 -22.17 -8.04
N GLN A 1203 30.05 -22.01 -7.91
CA GLN A 1203 31.02 -22.88 -8.58
C GLN A 1203 30.94 -24.32 -8.06
N LYS A 1204 30.83 -24.53 -6.73
CA LYS A 1204 30.66 -25.87 -6.15
C LYS A 1204 29.41 -26.58 -6.67
N GLN A 1205 28.28 -25.86 -6.72
CA GLN A 1205 27.05 -26.40 -7.30
C GLN A 1205 27.21 -26.73 -8.78
N ALA A 1206 27.92 -25.90 -9.55
CA ALA A 1206 28.20 -26.16 -10.96
C ALA A 1206 29.06 -27.42 -11.17
N ILE A 1207 30.00 -27.72 -10.26
CA ILE A 1207 30.78 -28.97 -10.29
C ILE A 1207 29.89 -30.18 -10.02
N LEU A 1208 29.03 -30.12 -8.99
CA LEU A 1208 28.06 -31.20 -8.72
C LEU A 1208 27.18 -31.45 -9.94
N ASP A 1209 26.65 -30.38 -10.54
CA ASP A 1209 25.82 -30.49 -11.74
C ASP A 1209 26.57 -31.09 -12.93
N LYS A 1210 27.80 -30.62 -13.22
CA LYS A 1210 28.67 -31.12 -14.31
C LYS A 1210 28.90 -32.63 -14.23
N TYR A 1211 29.10 -33.16 -13.03
CA TYR A 1211 29.43 -34.57 -12.86
C TYR A 1211 28.20 -35.44 -12.69
N LEU A 1212 27.18 -34.99 -11.93
CA LEU A 1212 26.05 -35.81 -11.55
C LEU A 1212 24.95 -35.84 -12.61
N LYS A 1213 24.66 -34.71 -13.26
CA LYS A 1213 23.74 -34.65 -14.40
C LYS A 1213 24.42 -35.23 -15.64
#